data_AF-A0A4R9GHT5-F1
#
_entry.id   AF-A0A4R9GHT5-F1
#
_cell.length_a   1.000
_cell.length_b   1.000
_cell.length_c   1.000
_cell.angle_alpha   90.00
_cell.angle_beta   90.00
_cell.angle_gamma   90.00
#
_symmetry.space_group_name_H-M   'P 1'
#
loop_
_entity.id
_entity.type
_entity.pdbx_description
1 polymer ?
#
loop_
_entity_poly.entity_id
_entity_poly.type
_entity_poly.pdbx_seq_one_letter_code
_entity_poly.pdbx_strand_id
1 'polypeptide(L)'
;MEDRKELLTVKIAASGPITINRIRFGLVILFLGSLAASWAQSSLLQNISYLLGTMTLAGFAVWNLLSLRRQGSIPSHIGKASVTADAVILGITMFVASWTDKDMSSGVIRQLVLYAINMIFIVYSGLLLSPNLVIWIGAICASCQAIVILNSGLMGVEFTEDPIKVLSPGYASISEQSLKLVFLAVVAYITRSVIVIFRLIGAVEEEYANTLEEKVKERTKEVTGKMDEIQALKVQQDGDYYLTSLLSKPLTTNWNTSIDVTTAFYIEQKKKFVFKNRESELGGDICITGNLLFGPEKDKWIAFLNGDAMGKSMQGAGGAIVLGTAMNNIMARSASHGRILEMSPEDWLRQSHRELDDIFRTFDGMMMASVILGLIQERTGKILFFNAEHPWPVLYRDGKASFLVSEASTWKLGSPIETKFKVQESSLEEGDVIFIGSDGRDDISLSQDGTNWRMNEDETLFPKIVEENRGDLEYIADRLHTLGIISDDISLIRIGFKEKVSADHPKYALAIGKYSEARRSLQRRDTSKAATLLKEAWMIAPTFKEPARLLGRMYYDEKDYSKAIQWFEKYLSIDSESHNIWFLLSLCYKHTKAFSKAAEAAETVRKSQPHRLANLVNLADSYRLLNDLEKARSILKIAQEVDGNSAMIVRLEDLLRANDGKIQ
;
A
#
# COMPACT_ATOMS: atom_id res chain seq x y z
N MET A 1 -8.90 -9.18 23.59
CA MET A 1 -8.17 -10.47 23.71
C MET A 1 -8.36 -11.08 25.08
N GLU A 2 -8.39 -10.26 26.15
CA GLU A 2 -8.75 -10.66 27.52
C GLU A 2 -10.04 -11.46 27.63
N ASP A 3 -11.15 -11.00 27.03
CA ASP A 3 -12.42 -11.74 27.03
C ASP A 3 -12.30 -13.18 26.48
N ARG A 4 -11.44 -13.38 25.48
CA ARG A 4 -11.23 -14.70 24.85
C ARG A 4 -10.36 -15.60 25.73
N LYS A 5 -9.41 -15.01 26.47
CA LYS A 5 -8.54 -15.70 27.44
C LYS A 5 -9.36 -16.15 28.65
N GLU A 6 -10.17 -15.25 29.21
CA GLU A 6 -11.04 -15.55 30.36
C GLU A 6 -12.06 -16.65 30.01
N LEU A 7 -12.65 -16.61 28.80
CA LEU A 7 -13.54 -17.66 28.31
C LEU A 7 -12.86 -19.04 28.18
N LEU A 8 -11.58 -19.07 27.80
CA LEU A 8 -10.80 -20.29 27.66
C LEU A 8 -10.47 -20.90 29.03
N THR A 9 -10.03 -20.07 29.98
CA THR A 9 -9.72 -20.51 31.36
C THR A 9 -10.97 -21.05 32.06
N VAL A 10 -12.11 -20.38 31.91
CA VAL A 10 -13.40 -20.81 32.44
C VAL A 10 -13.86 -22.12 31.79
N LYS A 11 -13.69 -22.28 30.47
CA LYS A 11 -14.01 -23.53 29.75
C LYS A 11 -13.16 -24.71 30.21
N ILE A 12 -11.86 -24.50 30.42
CA ILE A 12 -10.94 -25.54 30.90
C ILE A 12 -11.32 -25.94 32.34
N ALA A 13 -11.59 -24.98 33.23
CA ALA A 13 -12.01 -25.26 34.60
C ALA A 13 -13.37 -25.99 34.69
N ALA A 14 -14.31 -25.67 33.79
CA ALA A 14 -15.62 -26.33 33.71
C ALA A 14 -15.55 -27.75 33.14
N SER A 15 -14.51 -28.09 32.37
CA SER A 15 -14.38 -29.40 31.71
C SER A 15 -14.14 -30.57 32.68
N GLY A 16 -13.48 -30.32 33.81
CA GLY A 16 -13.17 -31.34 34.82
C GLY A 16 -14.41 -32.02 35.40
N PRO A 17 -15.32 -31.28 36.08
CA PRO A 17 -16.57 -31.82 36.60
C PRO A 17 -17.46 -32.50 35.55
N ILE A 18 -17.49 -31.97 34.32
CA ILE A 18 -18.27 -32.55 33.21
C ILE A 18 -17.70 -33.92 32.82
N THR A 19 -16.39 -34.03 32.69
CA THR A 19 -15.70 -35.28 32.35
C THR A 19 -15.89 -36.32 33.43
N ILE A 20 -15.80 -35.94 34.71
CA ILE A 20 -16.10 -36.82 35.85
C ILE A 20 -17.52 -37.37 35.76
N ASN A 21 -18.50 -36.52 35.44
CA ASN A 21 -19.89 -36.98 35.33
C ASN A 21 -20.09 -37.97 34.17
N ARG A 22 -19.37 -37.80 33.05
CA ARG A 22 -19.36 -38.77 31.93
C ARG A 22 -18.76 -40.11 32.35
N ILE A 23 -17.64 -40.08 33.07
CA ILE A 23 -17.02 -41.29 33.65
C ILE A 23 -18.00 -41.99 34.59
N ARG A 24 -18.71 -41.23 35.44
CA ARG A 24 -19.73 -41.77 36.36
C ARG A 24 -20.86 -42.51 35.63
N PHE A 25 -21.39 -41.96 34.54
CA PHE A 25 -22.38 -42.67 33.71
C PHE A 25 -21.84 -43.98 33.15
N GLY A 26 -20.59 -43.98 32.67
CA GLY A 26 -19.94 -45.21 32.20
C GLY A 26 -19.79 -46.27 33.30
N LEU A 27 -19.40 -45.85 34.51
CA LEU A 27 -19.29 -46.74 35.67
C LEU A 27 -20.65 -47.32 36.08
N VAL A 28 -21.73 -46.53 36.07
CA VAL A 28 -23.09 -47.02 36.38
C VAL A 28 -23.51 -48.13 35.40
N ILE A 29 -23.29 -47.95 34.10
CA ILE A 29 -23.60 -48.98 33.09
C ILE A 29 -22.77 -50.24 33.33
N LEU A 30 -21.47 -50.08 33.60
CA LEU A 30 -20.58 -51.19 33.91
C LEU A 30 -21.03 -51.94 35.17
N PHE A 31 -21.48 -51.25 36.21
CA PHE A 31 -21.93 -51.87 37.47
C PHE A 31 -23.26 -52.60 37.31
N LEU A 32 -24.21 -52.04 36.56
CA LEU A 32 -25.45 -52.75 36.23
C LEU A 32 -25.18 -54.03 35.42
N GLY A 33 -24.25 -53.97 34.46
CA GLY A 33 -23.82 -55.14 33.69
C GLY A 33 -23.11 -56.19 34.56
N SER A 34 -22.19 -55.75 35.44
CA SER A 34 -21.51 -56.63 36.39
C SER A 34 -22.49 -57.30 37.35
N LEU A 35 -23.45 -56.55 37.89
CA LEU A 35 -24.47 -57.06 38.82
C LEU A 35 -25.40 -58.08 38.14
N ALA A 36 -25.77 -57.84 36.88
CA ALA A 36 -26.56 -58.78 36.11
C ALA A 36 -25.80 -60.10 35.87
N ALA A 37 -24.50 -60.02 35.57
CA ALA A 37 -23.65 -61.20 35.37
C ALA A 37 -23.44 -62.01 36.65
N SER A 38 -23.34 -61.36 37.81
CA SER A 38 -23.08 -62.02 39.10
C SER A 38 -24.34 -62.32 39.92
N TRP A 39 -25.54 -62.05 39.38
CA TRP A 39 -26.80 -62.08 40.15
C TRP A 39 -27.05 -63.40 40.88
N ALA A 40 -26.79 -64.52 40.21
CA ALA A 40 -27.00 -65.87 40.75
C ALA A 40 -25.89 -66.33 41.72
N GLN A 41 -24.75 -65.63 41.75
CA GLN A 41 -23.57 -65.99 42.55
C GLN A 41 -23.52 -65.24 43.89
N SER A 42 -24.27 -64.16 44.04
CA SER A 42 -24.27 -63.29 45.21
C SER A 42 -25.48 -63.50 46.11
N SER A 43 -25.34 -63.19 47.40
CA SER A 43 -26.45 -63.27 48.36
C SER A 43 -27.51 -62.20 48.07
N LEU A 44 -28.74 -62.40 48.57
CA LEU A 44 -29.81 -61.41 48.45
C LEU A 44 -29.39 -60.04 49.04
N LEU A 45 -28.69 -60.05 50.17
CA LEU A 45 -28.20 -58.84 50.83
C LEU A 45 -27.14 -58.10 50.00
N GLN A 46 -26.23 -58.84 49.36
CA GLN A 46 -25.21 -58.28 48.45
C GLN A 46 -25.83 -57.69 47.19
N ASN A 47 -26.77 -58.39 46.57
CA ASN A 47 -27.46 -57.88 45.38
C ASN A 47 -28.24 -56.60 45.68
N ILE A 48 -28.90 -56.53 46.84
CA ILE A 48 -29.60 -55.32 47.29
C ILE A 48 -28.61 -54.18 47.56
N SER A 49 -27.48 -54.44 48.23
CA SER A 49 -26.50 -53.39 48.53
C SER A 49 -25.82 -52.84 47.28
N TYR A 50 -25.39 -53.72 46.35
CA TYR A 50 -24.81 -53.31 45.08
C TYR A 50 -25.80 -52.56 44.19
N LEU A 51 -27.07 -53.00 44.15
CA LEU A 51 -28.11 -52.29 43.41
C LEU A 51 -28.37 -50.91 44.01
N LEU A 52 -28.48 -50.79 45.34
CA LEU A 52 -28.69 -49.51 46.02
C LEU A 52 -27.50 -48.57 45.82
N GLY A 53 -26.27 -49.05 45.96
CA GLY A 53 -25.05 -48.29 45.69
C GLY A 53 -24.98 -47.80 44.23
N THR A 54 -25.32 -48.66 43.28
CA THR A 54 -25.32 -48.30 41.85
C THR A 54 -26.42 -47.28 41.51
N MET A 55 -27.62 -47.43 42.10
CA MET A 55 -28.73 -46.49 41.89
C MET A 55 -28.47 -45.12 42.53
N THR A 56 -27.79 -45.07 43.68
CA THR A 56 -27.39 -43.79 44.29
C THR A 56 -26.34 -43.06 43.44
N LEU A 57 -25.35 -43.78 42.90
CA LEU A 57 -24.39 -43.23 41.92
C LEU A 57 -25.09 -42.71 40.65
N ALA A 58 -26.08 -43.46 40.14
CA ALA A 58 -26.89 -43.02 39.01
C ALA A 58 -27.69 -41.75 39.34
N GLY A 59 -28.25 -41.65 40.55
CA GLY A 59 -28.92 -40.46 41.07
C GLY A 59 -28.02 -39.23 41.07
N PHE A 60 -26.78 -39.35 41.57
CA PHE A 60 -25.79 -38.27 41.53
C PHE A 60 -25.37 -37.92 40.09
N ALA A 61 -25.26 -38.90 39.19
CA ALA A 61 -24.96 -38.67 37.78
C ALA A 61 -26.06 -37.84 37.08
N VAL A 62 -27.33 -38.20 37.33
CA VAL A 62 -28.51 -37.49 36.82
C VAL A 62 -28.63 -36.10 37.45
N TRP A 63 -28.41 -35.96 38.75
CA TRP A 63 -28.40 -34.66 39.43
C TRP A 63 -27.39 -33.72 38.76
N ASN A 64 -26.16 -34.18 38.58
CA ASN A 64 -25.10 -33.37 37.97
C ASN A 64 -25.40 -33.03 36.50
N LEU A 65 -26.09 -33.91 35.78
CA LEU A 65 -26.57 -33.63 34.42
C LEU A 65 -27.67 -32.55 34.41
N LEU A 66 -28.59 -32.59 35.38
CA LEU A 66 -29.62 -31.55 35.54
C LEU A 66 -29.00 -30.20 35.93
N SER A 67 -28.01 -30.21 36.82
CA SER A 67 -27.23 -29.01 37.17
C SER A 67 -26.56 -28.41 35.93
N LEU A 68 -25.93 -29.26 35.11
CA LEU A 68 -25.29 -28.85 33.85
C LEU A 68 -26.31 -28.23 32.88
N ARG A 69 -27.51 -28.82 32.73
CA ARG A 69 -28.57 -28.27 31.87
C ARG A 69 -29.16 -26.95 32.38
N ARG A 70 -29.22 -26.76 33.71
CA ARG A 70 -29.77 -25.53 34.32
C ARG A 70 -28.78 -24.37 34.34
N GLN A 71 -27.51 -24.63 34.62
CA GLN A 71 -26.50 -23.59 34.88
C GLN A 71 -25.42 -23.49 33.79
N GLY A 72 -25.48 -24.34 32.75
CA GLY A 72 -24.48 -24.37 31.66
C GLY A 72 -23.11 -24.93 32.06
N SER A 73 -22.84 -25.12 33.35
CA SER A 73 -21.64 -25.73 33.91
C SER A 73 -21.97 -26.52 35.19
N ILE A 74 -21.06 -27.37 35.65
CA ILE A 74 -21.17 -28.00 36.98
C ILE A 74 -20.24 -27.21 37.91
N PRO A 75 -20.76 -26.49 38.91
CA PRO A 75 -19.96 -25.76 39.88
C PRO A 75 -18.91 -26.66 40.55
N SER A 76 -17.70 -26.13 40.74
CA SER A 76 -16.57 -26.90 41.30
C SER A 76 -16.90 -27.54 42.65
N HIS A 77 -17.64 -26.84 43.52
CA HIS A 77 -18.06 -27.36 44.82
C HIS A 77 -18.98 -28.58 44.71
N ILE A 78 -19.93 -28.57 43.76
CA ILE A 78 -20.82 -29.70 43.48
C ILE A 78 -20.02 -30.88 42.93
N GLY A 79 -19.06 -30.61 42.03
CA GLY A 79 -18.13 -31.61 41.53
C GLY A 79 -17.36 -32.30 42.66
N LYS A 80 -16.72 -31.52 43.54
CA LYS A 80 -15.99 -32.03 44.72
C LYS A 80 -16.87 -32.88 45.63
N ALA A 81 -18.04 -32.37 45.99
CA ALA A 81 -18.98 -33.08 46.86
C ALA A 81 -19.43 -34.42 46.23
N SER A 82 -19.66 -34.43 44.92
CA SER A 82 -20.09 -35.65 44.22
C SER A 82 -19.01 -36.73 44.21
N VAL A 83 -17.73 -36.37 44.01
CA VAL A 83 -16.62 -37.35 44.06
C VAL A 83 -16.43 -37.92 45.47
N THR A 84 -16.57 -37.07 46.50
CA THR A 84 -16.54 -37.52 47.88
C THR A 84 -17.69 -38.48 48.18
N ALA A 85 -18.89 -38.17 47.70
CA ALA A 85 -20.05 -39.06 47.82
C ALA A 85 -19.80 -40.41 47.14
N ASP A 86 -19.23 -40.43 45.93
CA ASP A 86 -18.93 -41.67 45.20
C ASP A 86 -18.03 -42.62 46.03
N ALA A 87 -16.94 -42.10 46.60
CA ALA A 87 -16.01 -42.87 47.44
C ALA A 87 -16.68 -43.41 48.72
N VAL A 88 -17.49 -42.58 49.38
CA VAL A 88 -18.21 -42.99 50.61
C VAL A 88 -19.28 -44.04 50.30
N ILE A 89 -20.05 -43.87 49.22
CA ILE A 89 -21.09 -44.82 48.79
C ILE A 89 -20.49 -46.19 48.50
N LEU A 90 -19.36 -46.22 47.79
CA LEU A 90 -18.66 -47.49 47.52
C LEU A 90 -18.18 -48.14 48.82
N GLY A 91 -17.60 -47.37 49.73
CA GLY A 91 -17.18 -47.85 51.04
C GLY A 91 -18.33 -48.46 51.86
N ILE A 92 -19.47 -47.77 51.93
CA ILE A 92 -20.68 -48.26 52.61
C ILE A 92 -21.21 -49.53 51.93
N THR A 93 -21.26 -49.54 50.59
CA THR A 93 -21.74 -50.68 49.82
C THR A 93 -20.89 -51.92 50.06
N MET A 94 -19.56 -51.76 50.06
CA MET A 94 -18.61 -52.83 50.36
C MET A 94 -18.71 -53.33 51.79
N PHE A 95 -18.97 -52.44 52.76
CA PHE A 95 -19.14 -52.80 54.16
C PHE A 95 -20.42 -53.63 54.38
N VAL A 96 -21.54 -53.22 53.78
CA VAL A 96 -22.79 -53.99 53.87
C VAL A 96 -22.66 -55.32 53.11
N ALA A 97 -21.97 -55.33 51.97
CA ALA A 97 -21.75 -56.55 51.19
C ALA A 97 -20.86 -57.58 51.91
N SER A 98 -19.97 -57.15 52.81
CA SER A 98 -19.16 -58.05 53.64
C SER A 98 -19.88 -58.53 54.91
N TRP A 99 -21.07 -57.99 55.22
CA TRP A 99 -21.91 -58.43 56.34
C TRP A 99 -22.71 -59.69 55.98
N THR A 100 -22.02 -60.76 55.62
CA THR A 100 -22.60 -62.04 55.19
C THR A 100 -21.75 -63.19 55.71
N ASP A 101 -22.11 -64.42 55.35
CA ASP A 101 -21.31 -65.61 55.69
C ASP A 101 -19.84 -65.47 55.25
N LYS A 102 -18.95 -66.14 56.01
CA LYS A 102 -17.48 -66.14 55.83
C LYS A 102 -17.05 -66.26 54.37
N ASP A 103 -17.65 -67.20 53.63
CA ASP A 103 -17.31 -67.48 52.23
C ASP A 103 -17.57 -66.28 51.31
N MET A 104 -18.74 -65.66 51.46
CA MET A 104 -19.16 -64.50 50.67
C MET A 104 -18.41 -63.23 51.07
N SER A 105 -18.12 -63.05 52.37
CA SER A 105 -17.33 -61.91 52.86
C SER A 105 -15.90 -61.93 52.32
N SER A 106 -15.28 -63.10 52.21
CA SER A 106 -13.94 -63.24 51.62
C SER A 106 -13.91 -62.85 50.12
N GLY A 107 -15.01 -63.08 49.41
CA GLY A 107 -15.17 -62.71 48.01
C GLY A 107 -15.13 -61.19 47.78
N VAL A 108 -15.75 -60.40 48.67
CA VAL A 108 -15.82 -58.94 48.57
C VAL A 108 -14.44 -58.29 48.68
N ILE A 109 -13.62 -58.71 49.64
CA ILE A 109 -12.26 -58.16 49.84
C ILE A 109 -11.26 -58.64 48.77
N ARG A 110 -11.52 -59.78 48.13
CA ARG A 110 -10.70 -60.32 47.04
C ARG A 110 -11.08 -59.73 45.67
N GLN A 111 -12.25 -59.10 45.54
CA GLN A 111 -12.74 -58.60 44.26
C GLN A 111 -11.89 -57.46 43.70
N LEU A 112 -11.14 -57.75 42.63
CA LEU A 112 -10.26 -56.80 41.94
C LEU A 112 -11.02 -55.59 41.36
N VAL A 113 -12.27 -55.80 40.92
CA VAL A 113 -13.09 -54.75 40.30
C VAL A 113 -13.43 -53.64 41.31
N LEU A 114 -13.87 -53.99 42.52
CA LEU A 114 -14.19 -53.02 43.59
C LEU A 114 -12.96 -52.20 44.00
N TYR A 115 -11.82 -52.87 44.11
CA TYR A 115 -10.55 -52.22 44.38
C TYR A 115 -10.10 -51.27 43.24
N ALA A 116 -10.25 -51.68 41.98
CA ALA A 116 -9.93 -50.84 40.83
C ALA A 116 -10.80 -49.56 40.77
N ILE A 117 -12.06 -49.64 41.19
CA ILE A 117 -12.96 -48.48 41.23
C ILE A 117 -12.47 -47.45 42.27
N ASN A 118 -12.01 -47.90 43.45
CA ASN A 118 -11.39 -47.01 44.43
C ASN A 118 -10.18 -46.25 43.84
N MET A 119 -9.37 -46.92 43.01
CA MET A 119 -8.26 -46.25 42.30
C MET A 119 -8.75 -45.25 41.24
N ILE A 120 -9.77 -45.62 40.47
CA ILE A 120 -10.39 -44.72 39.47
C ILE A 120 -10.90 -43.44 40.13
N PHE A 121 -11.52 -43.55 41.32
CA PHE A 121 -12.03 -42.42 42.09
C PHE A 121 -10.94 -41.44 42.50
N ILE A 122 -9.80 -41.97 42.93
CA ILE A 122 -8.62 -41.16 43.26
C ILE A 122 -8.09 -40.46 42.00
N VAL A 123 -7.92 -41.18 40.90
CA VAL A 123 -7.34 -40.63 39.66
C VAL A 123 -8.24 -39.55 39.06
N TYR A 124 -9.54 -39.80 38.89
CA TYR A 124 -10.40 -38.78 38.27
C TYR A 124 -10.67 -37.60 39.21
N SER A 125 -10.52 -37.74 40.54
CA SER A 125 -10.57 -36.57 41.45
C SER A 125 -9.50 -35.53 41.10
N GLY A 126 -8.39 -35.96 40.48
CA GLY A 126 -7.36 -35.10 39.92
C GLY A 126 -7.85 -34.17 38.81
N LEU A 127 -8.92 -34.55 38.08
CA LEU A 127 -9.53 -33.71 37.03
C LEU A 127 -10.20 -32.45 37.60
N LEU A 128 -10.44 -32.38 38.92
CA LEU A 128 -10.89 -31.16 39.59
C LEU A 128 -9.74 -30.18 39.87
N LEU A 129 -8.52 -30.50 39.44
CA LEU A 129 -7.30 -29.71 39.58
C LEU A 129 -7.04 -29.26 41.03
N SER A 130 -7.48 -30.04 42.03
CA SER A 130 -7.35 -29.71 43.46
C SER A 130 -6.47 -30.73 44.18
N PRO A 131 -5.17 -30.42 44.41
CA PRO A 131 -4.23 -31.36 45.03
C PRO A 131 -4.68 -31.88 46.40
N ASN A 132 -5.26 -31.00 47.22
CA ASN A 132 -5.73 -31.36 48.56
C ASN A 132 -6.90 -32.35 48.50
N LEU A 133 -7.83 -32.17 47.55
CA LEU A 133 -8.98 -33.07 47.40
C LEU A 133 -8.54 -34.49 47.05
N VAL A 134 -7.55 -34.64 46.17
CA VAL A 134 -7.02 -35.95 45.76
C VAL A 134 -6.52 -36.74 46.96
N ILE A 135 -5.78 -36.09 47.87
CA ILE A 135 -5.31 -36.71 49.11
C ILE A 135 -6.49 -37.09 50.01
N TRP A 136 -7.47 -36.19 50.16
CA TRP A 136 -8.67 -36.45 50.97
C TRP A 136 -9.47 -37.66 50.45
N ILE A 137 -9.69 -37.76 49.14
CA ILE A 137 -10.36 -38.91 48.52
C ILE A 137 -9.53 -40.19 48.70
N GLY A 138 -8.22 -40.12 48.51
CA GLY A 138 -7.32 -41.25 48.78
C GLY A 138 -7.41 -41.76 50.22
N ALA A 139 -7.43 -40.85 51.20
CA ALA A 139 -7.57 -41.18 52.61
C ALA A 139 -8.94 -41.82 52.93
N ILE A 140 -10.02 -41.31 52.32
CA ILE A 140 -11.37 -41.89 52.45
C ILE A 140 -11.40 -43.30 51.87
N CYS A 141 -10.94 -43.51 50.63
CA CYS A 141 -10.90 -44.83 49.99
C CYS A 141 -10.08 -45.83 50.81
N ALA A 142 -8.90 -45.43 51.30
CA ALA A 142 -8.06 -46.30 52.13
C ALA A 142 -8.73 -46.63 53.47
N SER A 143 -9.37 -45.65 54.11
CA SER A 143 -10.07 -45.84 55.39
C SER A 143 -11.28 -46.75 55.24
N CYS A 144 -12.11 -46.53 54.22
CA CYS A 144 -13.23 -47.41 53.89
C CYS A 144 -12.75 -48.84 53.60
N GLN A 145 -11.69 -49.02 52.81
CA GLN A 145 -11.12 -50.33 52.53
C GLN A 145 -10.62 -51.04 53.81
N ALA A 146 -9.95 -50.31 54.71
CA ALA A 146 -9.48 -50.86 55.98
C ALA A 146 -10.66 -51.32 56.87
N ILE A 147 -11.74 -50.55 56.91
CA ILE A 147 -12.96 -50.91 57.65
C ILE A 147 -13.59 -52.18 57.07
N VAL A 148 -13.64 -52.34 55.74
CA VAL A 148 -14.19 -53.54 55.09
C VAL A 148 -13.34 -54.79 55.38
N ILE A 149 -12.00 -54.65 55.39
CA ILE A 149 -11.08 -55.73 55.75
C ILE A 149 -11.29 -56.15 57.21
N LEU A 150 -11.40 -55.19 58.12
CA LEU A 150 -11.65 -55.44 59.54
C LEU A 150 -13.00 -56.14 59.76
N ASN A 151 -14.05 -55.67 59.08
CA ASN A 151 -15.37 -56.29 59.15
C ASN A 151 -15.35 -57.75 58.67
N SER A 152 -14.61 -58.03 57.60
CA SER A 152 -14.48 -59.39 57.07
C SER A 152 -13.80 -60.34 58.06
N GLY A 153 -12.81 -59.84 58.82
CA GLY A 153 -12.20 -60.59 59.91
C GLY A 153 -13.19 -60.91 61.04
N LEU A 154 -14.08 -59.96 61.40
CA LEU A 154 -15.13 -60.16 62.40
C LEU A 154 -16.19 -61.18 61.97
N MET A 155 -16.47 -61.29 60.67
CA MET A 155 -17.38 -62.30 60.10
C MET A 155 -16.74 -63.69 59.94
N GLY A 156 -15.52 -63.88 60.45
CA GLY A 156 -14.86 -65.18 60.55
C GLY A 156 -13.96 -65.55 59.38
N VAL A 157 -13.64 -64.62 58.47
CA VAL A 157 -12.66 -64.85 57.39
C VAL A 157 -11.29 -65.17 57.99
N GLU A 158 -10.71 -66.30 57.59
CA GLU A 158 -9.38 -66.72 58.08
C GLU A 158 -8.30 -66.15 57.18
N PHE A 159 -7.42 -65.34 57.77
CA PHE A 159 -6.27 -64.82 57.05
C PHE A 159 -5.15 -65.85 57.02
N THR A 160 -4.77 -66.29 55.81
CA THR A 160 -3.70 -67.28 55.60
C THR A 160 -2.82 -66.85 54.43
N GLU A 161 -1.59 -67.33 54.39
CA GLU A 161 -0.64 -67.09 53.27
C GLU A 161 -0.35 -68.39 52.49
N ASP A 162 -1.11 -69.45 52.76
CA ASP A 162 -1.01 -70.70 52.02
C ASP A 162 -1.60 -70.52 50.60
N PRO A 163 -0.80 -70.68 49.52
CA PRO A 163 -1.19 -70.31 48.17
C PRO A 163 -2.42 -71.05 47.64
N ILE A 164 -2.72 -72.25 48.15
CA ILE A 164 -3.88 -73.03 47.73
C ILE A 164 -5.12 -72.62 48.55
N LYS A 165 -4.97 -72.39 49.85
CA LYS A 165 -6.09 -72.05 50.75
C LYS A 165 -6.61 -70.63 50.53
N VAL A 166 -5.74 -69.66 50.23
CA VAL A 166 -6.16 -68.28 49.93
C VAL A 166 -7.14 -68.19 48.76
N LEU A 167 -7.07 -69.13 47.82
CA LEU A 167 -7.97 -69.16 46.67
C LEU A 167 -9.37 -69.66 47.02
N SER A 168 -9.51 -70.46 48.08
CA SER A 168 -10.79 -71.03 48.49
C SER A 168 -11.70 -70.01 49.18
N PRO A 169 -13.03 -70.16 49.08
CA PRO A 169 -13.98 -69.32 49.82
C PRO A 169 -13.71 -69.38 51.32
N GLY A 170 -13.79 -68.23 51.98
CA GLY A 170 -13.61 -68.06 53.42
C GLY A 170 -12.19 -67.74 53.87
N TYR A 171 -11.24 -67.69 52.94
CA TYR A 171 -9.85 -67.35 53.19
C TYR A 171 -9.40 -66.11 52.39
N ALA A 172 -8.49 -65.33 52.96
CA ALA A 172 -7.86 -64.19 52.28
C ALA A 172 -6.41 -63.99 52.74
N SER A 173 -5.56 -63.42 51.89
CA SER A 173 -4.17 -63.08 52.25
C SER A 173 -4.11 -61.74 52.98
N ILE A 174 -3.42 -61.67 54.13
CA ILE A 174 -3.26 -60.43 54.88
C ILE A 174 -2.26 -59.49 54.21
N SER A 175 -1.23 -60.04 53.55
CA SER A 175 -0.26 -59.28 52.79
C SER A 175 -0.90 -58.59 51.57
N GLU A 176 -1.80 -59.28 50.84
CA GLU A 176 -2.55 -58.69 49.73
C GLU A 176 -3.42 -57.51 50.18
N GLN A 177 -4.15 -57.67 51.28
CA GLN A 177 -5.04 -56.62 51.80
C GLN A 177 -4.27 -55.41 52.34
N SER A 178 -3.12 -55.65 52.98
CA SER A 178 -2.23 -54.59 53.45
C SER A 178 -1.61 -53.81 52.27
N LEU A 179 -1.20 -54.52 51.22
CA LEU A 179 -0.62 -53.91 50.01
C LEU A 179 -1.65 -53.02 49.29
N LYS A 180 -2.92 -53.43 49.23
CA LYS A 180 -4.02 -52.61 48.68
C LYS A 180 -4.14 -51.25 49.36
N LEU A 181 -4.02 -51.20 50.70
CA LEU A 181 -4.08 -49.94 51.44
C LEU A 181 -2.90 -49.02 51.13
N VAL A 182 -1.68 -49.57 51.09
CA VAL A 182 -0.47 -48.81 50.74
C VAL A 182 -0.57 -48.26 49.31
N PHE A 183 -1.05 -49.08 48.38
CA PHE A 183 -1.13 -48.69 46.97
C PHE A 183 -2.18 -47.59 46.73
N LEU A 184 -3.31 -47.58 47.44
CA LEU A 184 -4.26 -46.45 47.40
C LEU A 184 -3.60 -45.13 47.86
N ALA A 185 -2.79 -45.16 48.91
CA ALA A 185 -2.05 -43.98 49.37
C ALA A 185 -1.01 -43.50 48.34
N VAL A 186 -0.29 -44.42 47.70
CA VAL A 186 0.69 -44.11 46.64
C VAL A 186 0.01 -43.48 45.42
N VAL A 187 -1.12 -44.04 44.96
CA VAL A 187 -1.88 -43.48 43.82
C VAL A 187 -2.36 -42.07 44.11
N ALA A 188 -2.81 -41.80 45.35
CA ALA A 188 -3.22 -40.45 45.76
C ALA A 188 -2.04 -39.45 45.73
N TYR A 189 -0.86 -39.88 46.20
CA TYR A 189 0.36 -39.06 46.17
C TYR A 189 0.84 -38.74 44.75
N ILE A 190 0.88 -39.75 43.87
CA ILE A 190 1.28 -39.57 42.47
C ILE A 190 0.33 -38.60 41.77
N THR A 191 -0.98 -38.84 41.91
CA THR A 191 -2.01 -38.00 41.29
C THR A 191 -1.90 -36.55 41.77
N ARG A 192 -1.70 -36.31 43.07
CA ARG A 192 -1.45 -34.97 43.61
C ARG A 192 -0.24 -34.29 42.96
N SER A 193 0.88 -35.01 42.83
CA SER A 193 2.14 -34.47 42.32
C SER A 193 2.00 -34.00 40.87
N VAL A 194 1.30 -34.78 40.05
CA VAL A 194 0.98 -34.42 38.66
C VAL A 194 0.17 -33.11 38.60
N ILE A 195 -0.86 -32.96 39.45
CA ILE A 195 -1.68 -31.73 39.47
C ILE A 195 -0.89 -30.49 39.91
N VAL A 196 0.07 -30.64 40.82
CA VAL A 196 0.94 -29.52 41.25
C VAL A 196 1.80 -29.02 40.09
N ILE A 197 2.40 -29.93 39.32
CA ILE A 197 3.22 -29.57 38.15
C ILE A 197 2.39 -28.83 37.10
N PHE A 198 1.19 -29.33 36.77
CA PHE A 198 0.33 -28.67 35.79
C PHE A 198 -0.05 -27.24 36.19
N ARG A 199 -0.24 -26.96 37.50
CA ARG A 199 -0.52 -25.60 37.99
C ARG A 199 0.68 -24.67 37.85
N LEU A 200 1.90 -25.17 38.06
CA LEU A 200 3.12 -24.37 37.92
C LEU A 200 3.35 -23.94 36.46
N ILE A 201 3.13 -24.85 35.51
CA ILE A 201 3.27 -24.54 34.07
C ILE A 201 2.34 -23.41 33.65
N GLY A 202 1.06 -23.47 34.06
CA GLY A 202 0.08 -22.44 33.72
C GLY A 202 0.44 -21.04 34.24
N ALA A 203 1.05 -20.94 35.43
CA ALA A 203 1.46 -19.66 35.99
C ALA A 203 2.62 -19.02 35.20
N VAL A 204 3.59 -19.84 34.75
CA VAL A 204 4.73 -19.36 33.95
C VAL A 204 4.28 -18.85 32.57
N GLU A 205 3.34 -19.54 31.92
CA GLU A 205 2.80 -19.09 30.63
C GLU A 205 2.07 -17.74 30.75
N GLU A 206 1.37 -17.51 31.86
CA GLU A 206 0.67 -16.25 32.10
C GLU A 206 1.63 -15.07 32.29
N GLU A 207 2.70 -15.26 33.07
CA GLU A 207 3.74 -14.25 33.28
C GLU A 207 4.48 -13.91 31.98
N TYR A 208 4.81 -14.93 31.17
CA TYR A 208 5.46 -14.75 29.88
C TYR A 208 4.59 -13.95 28.90
N ALA A 209 3.28 -14.27 28.83
CA ALA A 209 2.35 -13.58 27.96
C ALA A 209 2.20 -12.08 28.32
N ASN A 210 2.08 -11.76 29.61
CA ASN A 210 1.94 -10.38 30.07
C ASN A 210 3.20 -9.55 29.77
N THR A 211 4.38 -10.13 30.00
CA THR A 211 5.67 -9.47 29.70
C THR A 211 5.82 -9.18 28.20
N LEU A 212 5.37 -10.10 27.34
CA LEU A 212 5.41 -9.93 25.90
C LEU A 212 4.47 -8.80 25.44
N GLU A 213 3.27 -8.73 26.00
CA GLU A 213 2.29 -7.69 25.67
C GLU A 213 2.80 -6.28 26.02
N GLU A 214 3.45 -6.11 27.17
CA GLU A 214 4.07 -4.85 27.57
C GLU A 214 5.18 -4.43 26.59
N LYS A 215 6.06 -5.35 26.21
CA LYS A 215 7.12 -5.10 25.22
C LYS A 215 6.56 -4.71 23.85
N VAL A 216 5.48 -5.36 23.40
CA VAL A 216 4.82 -5.02 22.13
C VAL A 216 4.25 -3.61 22.19
N LYS A 217 3.62 -3.23 23.30
CA LYS A 217 3.04 -1.91 23.50
C LYS A 217 4.10 -0.80 23.48
N GLU A 218 5.22 -1.01 24.17
CA GLU A 218 6.35 -0.06 24.16
C GLU A 218 6.92 0.13 22.76
N ARG A 219 7.19 -0.97 22.05
CA ARG A 219 7.74 -0.93 20.69
C ARG A 219 6.78 -0.26 19.70
N THR A 220 5.48 -0.51 19.85
CA THR A 220 4.46 0.13 19.02
C THR A 220 4.44 1.65 19.24
N LYS A 221 4.56 2.10 20.50
CA LYS A 221 4.64 3.53 20.83
C LYS A 221 5.89 4.19 20.27
N GLU A 222 7.05 3.54 20.39
CA GLU A 222 8.32 4.02 19.83
C GLU A 222 8.24 4.20 18.30
N VAL A 223 7.71 3.18 17.60
CA VAL A 223 7.57 3.20 16.14
C VAL A 223 6.61 4.30 15.70
N THR A 224 5.48 4.47 16.39
CA THR A 224 4.50 5.52 16.08
C THR A 224 5.13 6.90 16.23
N GLY A 225 5.86 7.15 17.34
CA GLY A 225 6.53 8.43 17.56
C GLY A 225 7.59 8.76 16.49
N LYS A 226 8.39 7.76 16.07
CA LYS A 226 9.36 7.95 14.97
C LYS A 226 8.68 8.21 13.63
N MET A 227 7.53 7.58 13.39
CA MET A 227 6.77 7.80 12.15
C MET A 227 6.22 9.22 12.06
N ASP A 228 5.72 9.76 13.18
CA ASP A 228 5.23 11.15 13.25
C ASP A 228 6.35 12.16 12.99
N GLU A 229 7.55 11.91 13.53
CA GLU A 229 8.74 12.75 13.28
C GLU A 229 9.16 12.71 11.80
N ILE A 230 9.21 11.52 11.19
CA ILE A 230 9.50 11.36 9.76
C ILE A 230 8.47 12.09 8.90
N GLN A 231 7.19 12.00 9.26
CA GLN A 231 6.11 12.67 8.54
C GLN A 231 6.26 14.19 8.61
N ALA A 232 6.59 14.74 9.78
CA ALA A 232 6.82 16.18 9.96
C ALA A 232 8.01 16.67 9.13
N LEU A 233 9.14 15.96 9.16
CA LEU A 233 10.32 16.27 8.37
C LEU A 233 10.04 16.21 6.86
N LYS A 234 9.26 15.21 6.41
CA LYS A 234 8.84 15.09 5.02
C LYS A 234 7.99 16.29 4.57
N VAL A 235 7.03 16.72 5.38
CA VAL A 235 6.19 17.90 5.06
C VAL A 235 7.03 19.17 4.93
N GLN A 236 8.03 19.35 5.79
CA GLN A 236 8.96 20.47 5.69
C GLN A 236 9.78 20.41 4.38
N GLN A 237 10.35 19.24 4.08
CA GLN A 237 11.13 19.03 2.85
C GLN A 237 10.30 19.25 1.57
N ASP A 238 9.07 18.73 1.51
CA ASP A 238 8.17 18.94 0.37
C ASP A 238 7.78 20.42 0.21
N GLY A 239 7.73 21.17 1.32
CA GLY A 239 7.55 22.62 1.31
C GLY A 239 8.72 23.37 0.66
N ASP A 240 9.96 22.99 1.00
CA ASP A 240 11.17 23.58 0.41
C ASP A 240 11.29 23.24 -1.09
N TYR A 241 10.96 22.01 -1.48
CA TYR A 241 10.88 21.61 -2.88
C TYR A 241 9.82 22.42 -3.64
N TYR A 242 8.65 22.64 -3.02
CA TYR A 242 7.59 23.43 -3.64
C TYR A 242 8.05 24.86 -3.93
N LEU A 243 8.64 25.52 -2.95
CA LEU A 243 9.18 26.88 -3.12
C LEU A 243 10.26 26.94 -4.20
N THR A 244 11.15 25.96 -4.24
CA THR A 244 12.19 25.86 -5.28
C THR A 244 11.59 25.69 -6.68
N SER A 245 10.54 24.87 -6.82
CA SER A 245 9.83 24.71 -8.10
C SER A 245 9.18 26.01 -8.58
N LEU A 246 8.71 26.88 -7.66
CA LEU A 246 8.16 28.20 -8.01
C LEU A 246 9.22 29.16 -8.53
N LEU A 247 10.49 28.99 -8.12
CA LEU A 247 11.62 29.76 -8.62
C LEU A 247 12.09 29.26 -9.99
N SER A 248 12.08 27.94 -10.21
CA SER A 248 12.55 27.33 -11.46
C SER A 248 11.57 27.55 -12.64
N LYS A 249 10.26 27.37 -12.44
CA LYS A 249 9.26 27.44 -13.54
C LYS A 249 9.32 28.72 -14.40
N PRO A 250 9.46 29.94 -13.84
CA PRO A 250 9.56 31.16 -14.64
C PRO A 250 10.82 31.27 -15.50
N LEU A 251 11.87 30.49 -15.20
CA LEU A 251 13.14 30.52 -15.91
C LEU A 251 13.12 29.69 -17.20
N THR A 252 12.20 28.73 -17.30
CA THR A 252 11.93 28.01 -18.54
C THR A 252 11.08 28.88 -19.46
N THR A 253 11.70 29.51 -20.46
CA THR A 253 11.05 30.53 -21.29
C THR A 253 11.00 30.12 -22.76
N ASN A 254 9.80 30.17 -23.37
CA ASN A 254 9.65 30.10 -24.83
C ASN A 254 9.20 31.46 -25.35
N TRP A 255 10.18 32.33 -25.64
CA TRP A 255 9.97 33.67 -26.17
C TRP A 255 10.21 33.76 -27.67
N ASN A 256 10.26 32.62 -28.38
CA ASN A 256 10.32 32.62 -29.83
C ASN A 256 9.00 33.12 -30.44
N THR A 257 9.12 34.06 -31.37
CA THR A 257 8.02 34.70 -32.10
C THR A 257 8.11 34.50 -33.61
N SER A 258 9.05 33.69 -34.08
CA SER A 258 9.19 33.33 -35.50
C SER A 258 7.99 32.51 -35.97
N ILE A 259 7.59 32.75 -37.22
CA ILE A 259 6.56 31.97 -37.92
C ILE A 259 7.23 30.86 -38.74
N ASP A 260 8.39 31.17 -39.32
CA ASP A 260 9.18 30.23 -40.12
C ASP A 260 9.96 29.25 -39.25
N VAL A 261 10.24 29.58 -37.98
CA VAL A 261 10.90 28.66 -37.04
C VAL A 261 9.99 28.46 -35.83
N THR A 262 9.35 27.30 -35.75
CA THR A 262 8.44 26.95 -34.65
C THR A 262 9.22 26.28 -33.52
N THR A 263 8.82 26.50 -32.27
CA THR A 263 9.44 25.84 -31.10
C THR A 263 8.38 25.32 -30.13
N ALA A 264 8.52 24.06 -29.71
CA ALA A 264 7.69 23.42 -28.70
C ALA A 264 8.55 22.66 -27.68
N PHE A 265 8.13 22.65 -26.41
CA PHE A 265 8.86 22.00 -25.32
C PHE A 265 8.01 20.90 -24.71
N TYR A 266 8.66 19.80 -24.35
CA TYR A 266 8.16 18.81 -23.40
C TYR A 266 9.17 18.76 -22.27
N ILE A 267 8.73 18.97 -21.02
CA ILE A 267 9.59 18.87 -19.85
C ILE A 267 8.82 18.13 -18.78
N GLU A 268 9.47 17.15 -18.17
CA GLU A 268 8.95 16.40 -17.05
C GLU A 268 10.09 16.08 -16.10
N GLN A 269 9.97 16.54 -14.86
CA GLN A 269 11.00 16.34 -13.86
C GLN A 269 10.68 15.09 -13.04
N LYS A 270 11.71 14.29 -12.74
CA LYS A 270 11.64 13.02 -12.03
C LYS A 270 11.06 13.17 -10.63
N LYS A 271 11.46 14.20 -9.88
CA LYS A 271 10.95 14.40 -8.51
C LYS A 271 9.57 15.04 -8.56
N LYS A 272 8.55 14.20 -8.57
CA LYS A 272 7.14 14.59 -8.41
C LYS A 272 6.74 14.51 -6.94
N PHE A 273 6.07 15.54 -6.45
CA PHE A 273 5.61 15.60 -5.06
C PHE A 273 4.34 16.45 -4.95
N VAL A 274 3.61 16.25 -3.85
CA VAL A 274 2.37 16.98 -3.57
C VAL A 274 2.56 17.81 -2.32
N PHE A 275 2.40 19.12 -2.45
CA PHE A 275 2.44 20.03 -1.32
C PHE A 275 1.15 20.86 -1.28
N LYS A 276 0.42 20.79 -0.15
CA LYS A 276 -0.85 21.52 0.06
C LYS A 276 -1.85 21.34 -1.10
N ASN A 277 -2.06 20.10 -1.56
CA ASN A 277 -2.93 19.73 -2.69
C ASN A 277 -2.51 20.30 -4.06
N ARG A 278 -1.25 20.71 -4.22
CA ARG A 278 -0.68 21.12 -5.50
C ARG A 278 0.38 20.12 -5.89
N GLU A 279 0.17 19.46 -7.02
CA GLU A 279 1.21 18.68 -7.70
C GLU A 279 2.28 19.65 -8.21
N SER A 280 3.53 19.36 -7.88
CA SER A 280 4.67 20.06 -8.46
C SER A 280 5.80 19.07 -8.74
N GLU A 281 6.74 19.55 -9.52
CA GLU A 281 7.88 18.78 -9.99
C GLU A 281 9.15 19.62 -9.80
N LEU A 282 10.28 18.94 -9.62
CA LEU A 282 11.57 19.57 -9.36
C LEU A 282 12.67 18.72 -10.02
N GLY A 283 13.57 19.33 -10.76
CA GLY A 283 14.70 18.64 -11.37
C GLY A 283 15.65 19.59 -12.09
N GLY A 284 16.64 19.02 -12.77
CA GLY A 284 17.80 19.69 -13.36
C GLY A 284 17.61 20.19 -14.79
N ASP A 285 16.52 19.80 -15.45
CA ASP A 285 16.30 20.08 -16.85
C ASP A 285 15.69 21.46 -17.11
N ILE A 286 16.16 22.14 -18.15
CA ILE A 286 15.67 23.46 -18.56
C ILE A 286 15.67 23.67 -20.08
N CYS A 287 14.60 24.27 -20.59
CA CYS A 287 14.49 24.69 -21.99
C CYS A 287 14.27 26.20 -22.10
N ILE A 288 15.04 26.87 -22.95
CA ILE A 288 14.94 28.30 -23.21
C ILE A 288 14.97 28.56 -24.71
N THR A 289 14.08 29.40 -25.23
CA THR A 289 14.15 29.92 -26.60
C THR A 289 13.82 31.41 -26.66
N GLY A 290 14.38 32.10 -27.64
CA GLY A 290 14.08 33.51 -27.88
C GLY A 290 14.60 34.00 -29.23
N ASN A 291 14.38 35.28 -29.52
CA ASN A 291 14.78 35.89 -30.78
C ASN A 291 15.90 36.90 -30.57
N LEU A 292 16.85 36.90 -31.48
CA LEU A 292 17.98 37.83 -31.56
C LEU A 292 18.03 38.48 -32.94
N LEU A 293 18.54 39.71 -32.99
CA LEU A 293 18.76 40.45 -34.23
C LEU A 293 20.24 40.73 -34.37
N PHE A 294 20.85 40.34 -35.48
CA PHE A 294 22.26 40.51 -35.75
C PHE A 294 22.50 41.42 -36.95
N GLY A 295 23.55 42.25 -36.86
CA GLY A 295 24.04 43.08 -37.95
C GLY A 295 23.09 44.20 -38.39
N PRO A 296 23.56 45.09 -39.29
CA PRO A 296 22.78 46.24 -39.75
C PRO A 296 21.51 45.85 -40.53
N GLU A 297 21.49 44.66 -41.15
CA GLU A 297 20.34 44.12 -41.87
C GLU A 297 19.23 43.58 -40.97
N LYS A 298 19.44 43.56 -39.64
CA LYS A 298 18.50 43.00 -38.65
C LYS A 298 18.16 41.54 -38.95
N ASP A 299 19.19 40.75 -39.26
CA ASP A 299 19.01 39.32 -39.49
C ASP A 299 18.43 38.68 -38.22
N LYS A 300 17.28 38.03 -38.36
CA LYS A 300 16.59 37.40 -37.25
C LYS A 300 17.08 35.97 -37.04
N TRP A 301 17.53 35.72 -35.82
CA TRP A 301 18.03 34.42 -35.38
C TRP A 301 17.20 33.95 -34.18
N ILE A 302 16.95 32.66 -34.13
CA ILE A 302 16.24 32.00 -33.03
C ILE A 302 17.28 31.33 -32.16
N ALA A 303 17.43 31.81 -30.93
CA ALA A 303 18.26 31.17 -29.93
C ALA A 303 17.48 30.05 -29.24
N PHE A 304 18.14 28.92 -29.00
CA PHE A 304 17.60 27.78 -28.28
C PHE A 304 18.64 27.22 -27.32
N LEU A 305 18.21 26.81 -26.14
CA LEU A 305 19.01 26.13 -25.13
C LEU A 305 18.19 24.98 -24.56
N ASN A 306 18.71 23.76 -24.64
CA ASN A 306 18.32 22.66 -23.76
C ASN A 306 19.51 22.39 -22.84
N GLY A 307 19.25 22.26 -21.54
CA GLY A 307 20.30 21.96 -20.59
C GLY A 307 19.80 21.06 -19.48
N ASP A 308 20.73 20.28 -18.96
CA ASP A 308 20.56 19.40 -17.81
C ASP A 308 21.69 19.70 -16.82
N ALA A 309 21.31 20.12 -15.62
CA ALA A 309 22.23 20.38 -14.54
C ALA A 309 22.51 19.11 -13.72
N MET A 310 23.80 18.80 -13.57
CA MET A 310 24.27 17.62 -12.85
C MET A 310 23.73 17.55 -11.42
N GLY A 311 23.17 16.39 -11.10
CA GLY A 311 22.63 16.05 -9.79
C GLY A 311 21.14 15.74 -9.88
N LYS A 312 20.58 15.10 -8.84
CA LYS A 312 19.17 14.71 -8.82
C LYS A 312 18.40 15.54 -7.80
N SER A 313 17.13 15.84 -8.09
CA SER A 313 16.24 16.59 -7.21
C SER A 313 16.77 17.99 -6.89
N MET A 314 17.15 18.28 -5.63
CA MET A 314 17.46 19.65 -5.18
C MET A 314 18.77 20.21 -5.78
N GLN A 315 19.80 19.38 -5.94
CA GLN A 315 21.07 19.83 -6.51
C GLN A 315 20.91 20.18 -7.99
N GLY A 316 20.28 19.28 -8.77
CA GLY A 316 19.96 19.52 -10.18
C GLY A 316 19.10 20.77 -10.34
N ALA A 317 18.04 20.92 -9.52
CA ALA A 317 17.20 22.12 -9.56
C ALA A 317 17.95 23.41 -9.21
N GLY A 318 18.90 23.37 -8.28
CA GLY A 318 19.78 24.49 -8.00
C GLY A 318 20.59 24.89 -9.24
N GLY A 319 21.17 23.92 -9.95
CA GLY A 319 21.90 24.15 -11.18
C GLY A 319 21.02 24.65 -12.34
N ALA A 320 19.80 24.12 -12.48
CA ALA A 320 18.82 24.59 -13.46
C ALA A 320 18.44 26.06 -13.21
N ILE A 321 18.28 26.46 -11.93
CA ILE A 321 18.00 27.85 -11.55
C ILE A 321 19.18 28.75 -11.93
N VAL A 322 20.41 28.32 -11.67
CA VAL A 322 21.62 29.09 -12.02
C VAL A 322 21.73 29.25 -13.54
N LEU A 323 21.63 28.14 -14.29
CA LEU A 323 21.68 28.12 -15.75
C LEU A 323 20.56 28.99 -16.35
N GLY A 324 19.33 28.82 -15.86
CA GLY A 324 18.18 29.56 -16.32
C GLY A 324 18.30 31.06 -16.05
N THR A 325 18.78 31.44 -14.86
CA THR A 325 19.00 32.86 -14.52
C THR A 325 20.08 33.48 -15.38
N ALA A 326 21.21 32.79 -15.56
CA ALA A 326 22.32 33.26 -16.39
C ALA A 326 21.89 33.43 -17.84
N MET A 327 21.26 32.40 -18.42
CA MET A 327 20.81 32.43 -19.81
C MET A 327 19.73 33.49 -20.07
N ASN A 328 18.73 33.61 -19.18
CA ASN A 328 17.72 34.66 -19.33
C ASN A 328 18.33 36.06 -19.22
N ASN A 329 19.39 36.25 -18.42
CA ASN A 329 20.10 37.52 -18.34
C ASN A 329 20.90 37.81 -19.63
N ILE A 330 21.60 36.82 -20.18
CA ILE A 330 22.24 36.91 -21.51
C ILE A 330 21.19 37.32 -22.56
N MET A 331 20.06 36.61 -22.62
CA MET A 331 18.98 36.91 -23.55
C MET A 331 18.39 38.32 -23.34
N ALA A 332 18.15 38.73 -22.09
CA ALA A 332 17.65 40.06 -21.80
C ALA A 332 18.63 41.14 -22.28
N ARG A 333 19.93 41.01 -22.04
CA ARG A 333 20.93 41.99 -22.50
C ARG A 333 21.07 42.01 -24.02
N SER A 334 20.83 40.88 -24.68
CA SER A 334 20.98 40.71 -26.12
C SER A 334 19.73 41.08 -26.93
N ALA A 335 18.52 40.92 -26.39
CA ALA A 335 17.26 41.10 -27.12
C ALA A 335 16.38 42.28 -26.62
N SER A 336 16.69 42.86 -25.46
CA SER A 336 15.86 43.91 -24.83
C SER A 336 15.64 45.11 -25.76
N HIS A 337 14.39 45.59 -25.80
CA HIS A 337 13.94 46.73 -26.62
C HIS A 337 14.24 46.61 -28.13
N GLY A 338 14.33 45.38 -28.66
CA GLY A 338 14.62 45.17 -30.09
C GLY A 338 16.04 45.57 -30.49
N ARG A 339 16.98 45.46 -29.54
CA ARG A 339 18.40 45.72 -29.74
C ARG A 339 18.94 44.87 -30.89
N ILE A 340 19.83 45.48 -31.65
CA ILE A 340 20.59 44.85 -32.74
C ILE A 340 21.99 44.59 -32.21
N LEU A 341 22.50 43.37 -32.40
CA LEU A 341 23.82 42.96 -31.98
C LEU A 341 24.84 43.29 -33.07
N GLU A 342 25.83 44.11 -32.71
CA GLU A 342 27.00 44.47 -33.53
C GLU A 342 28.14 43.44 -33.37
N MET A 343 27.80 42.16 -33.37
CA MET A 343 28.75 41.05 -33.31
C MET A 343 28.29 39.93 -34.24
N SER A 344 29.16 38.99 -34.57
CA SER A 344 28.73 37.82 -35.33
C SER A 344 27.90 36.85 -34.44
N PRO A 345 26.99 36.06 -35.03
CA PRO A 345 26.29 34.99 -34.31
C PRO A 345 27.24 33.98 -33.64
N GLU A 346 28.38 33.68 -34.27
CA GLU A 346 29.41 32.79 -33.72
C GLU A 346 30.08 33.41 -32.49
N ASP A 347 30.41 34.71 -32.53
CA ASP A 347 30.99 35.43 -31.39
C ASP A 347 30.04 35.48 -30.20
N TRP A 348 28.74 35.65 -30.47
CA TRP A 348 27.72 35.60 -29.41
C TRP A 348 27.66 34.24 -28.73
N LEU A 349 27.74 33.14 -29.50
CA LEU A 349 27.83 31.78 -28.94
C LEU A 349 29.12 31.59 -28.12
N ARG A 350 30.27 32.04 -28.64
CA ARG A 350 31.57 31.99 -27.93
C ARG A 350 31.55 32.80 -26.62
N GLN A 351 30.89 33.95 -26.61
CA GLN A 351 30.75 34.78 -25.41
C GLN A 351 29.79 34.15 -24.41
N SER A 352 28.65 33.64 -24.88
CA SER A 352 27.65 32.99 -24.05
C SER A 352 28.19 31.71 -23.40
N HIS A 353 28.93 30.88 -24.15
CA HIS A 353 29.61 29.72 -23.59
C HIS A 353 30.58 30.12 -22.48
N ARG A 354 31.45 31.12 -22.72
CA ARG A 354 32.42 31.56 -21.70
C ARG A 354 31.73 32.05 -20.43
N GLU A 355 30.69 32.87 -20.56
CA GLU A 355 29.96 33.38 -19.39
C GLU A 355 29.29 32.24 -18.61
N LEU A 356 28.67 31.28 -19.30
CA LEU A 356 28.05 30.13 -18.64
C LEU A 356 29.11 29.20 -18.01
N ASP A 357 30.20 28.91 -18.71
CA ASP A 357 31.29 28.07 -18.21
C ASP A 357 31.96 28.69 -16.98
N ASP A 358 32.26 30.00 -17.01
CA ASP A 358 32.86 30.72 -15.89
C ASP A 358 31.96 30.65 -14.64
N ILE A 359 30.64 30.79 -14.79
CA ILE A 359 29.68 30.64 -13.68
C ILE A 359 29.76 29.23 -13.11
N PHE A 360 29.73 28.20 -13.95
CA PHE A 360 29.74 26.82 -13.46
C PHE A 360 31.11 26.39 -12.89
N ARG A 361 32.22 26.96 -13.36
CA ARG A 361 33.55 26.76 -12.76
C ARG A 361 33.63 27.25 -11.32
N THR A 362 32.80 28.22 -10.92
CA THR A 362 32.76 28.67 -9.51
C THR A 362 32.27 27.58 -8.54
N PHE A 363 31.60 26.53 -9.05
CA PHE A 363 31.21 25.37 -8.24
C PHE A 363 32.33 24.34 -8.07
N ASP A 364 33.52 24.55 -8.65
CA ASP A 364 34.71 23.71 -8.47
C ASP A 364 34.45 22.20 -8.70
N GLY A 365 33.71 21.89 -9.78
CA GLY A 365 33.33 20.52 -10.13
C GLY A 365 32.22 19.89 -9.28
N MET A 366 31.73 20.55 -8.24
CA MET A 366 30.59 20.07 -7.42
C MET A 366 29.26 20.13 -8.18
N MET A 367 29.17 21.00 -9.18
CA MET A 367 28.02 21.13 -10.07
C MET A 367 28.51 21.49 -11.47
N MET A 368 28.02 20.76 -12.46
CA MET A 368 28.30 20.97 -13.88
C MET A 368 26.97 20.95 -14.64
N ALA A 369 26.95 21.42 -15.89
CA ALA A 369 25.75 21.33 -16.73
C ALA A 369 26.09 20.81 -18.11
N SER A 370 25.29 19.85 -18.58
CA SER A 370 25.25 19.47 -19.99
C SER A 370 24.32 20.43 -20.73
N VAL A 371 24.73 20.96 -21.88
CA VAL A 371 23.94 21.96 -22.63
C VAL A 371 24.13 21.81 -24.12
N ILE A 372 23.04 21.99 -24.87
CA ILE A 372 23.10 22.44 -26.27
C ILE A 372 22.54 23.85 -26.34
N LEU A 373 23.38 24.79 -26.77
CA LEU A 373 23.00 26.16 -27.06
C LEU A 373 23.30 26.46 -28.53
N GLY A 374 22.31 26.97 -29.25
CA GLY A 374 22.46 27.31 -30.65
C GLY A 374 21.57 28.45 -31.13
N LEU A 375 21.78 28.80 -32.39
CA LEU A 375 21.13 29.86 -33.15
C LEU A 375 20.68 29.29 -34.50
N ILE A 376 19.46 29.60 -34.91
CA ILE A 376 18.93 29.26 -36.25
C ILE A 376 18.57 30.55 -36.98
N GLN A 377 19.11 30.74 -38.18
CA GLN A 377 18.79 31.89 -39.02
C GLN A 377 17.42 31.68 -39.70
N GLU A 378 16.49 32.60 -39.47
CA GLU A 378 15.08 32.48 -39.91
C GLU A 378 14.95 32.35 -41.44
N ARG A 379 15.80 33.06 -42.21
CA ARG A 379 15.69 33.12 -43.67
C ARG A 379 16.25 31.87 -44.38
N THR A 380 17.42 31.42 -43.94
CA THR A 380 18.25 30.44 -44.67
C THR A 380 18.21 29.04 -44.08
N GLY A 381 17.78 28.89 -42.81
CA GLY A 381 17.87 27.61 -42.10
C GLY A 381 19.28 27.29 -41.61
N LYS A 382 20.24 28.23 -41.70
CA LYS A 382 21.59 28.05 -41.15
C LYS A 382 21.52 27.88 -39.63
N ILE A 383 22.13 26.83 -39.11
CA ILE A 383 22.25 26.53 -37.67
C ILE A 383 23.69 26.72 -37.26
N LEU A 384 23.89 27.39 -36.13
CA LEU A 384 25.15 27.45 -35.40
C LEU A 384 24.90 26.99 -33.97
N PHE A 385 25.63 26.01 -33.46
CA PHE A 385 25.44 25.55 -32.08
C PHE A 385 26.73 24.99 -31.49
N PHE A 386 26.78 24.81 -30.18
CA PHE A 386 27.77 23.97 -29.52
C PHE A 386 27.06 22.93 -28.64
N ASN A 387 27.74 21.81 -28.42
CA ASN A 387 27.26 20.74 -27.57
C ASN A 387 28.28 20.49 -26.44
N ALA A 388 27.88 20.79 -25.21
CA ALA A 388 28.63 20.54 -23.98
C ALA A 388 28.15 19.21 -23.33
N GLU A 389 28.65 18.08 -23.83
CA GLU A 389 28.31 16.70 -23.44
C GLU A 389 26.83 16.41 -23.19
N HIS A 390 25.98 16.91 -24.07
CA HIS A 390 24.55 16.67 -24.05
C HIS A 390 24.16 15.74 -25.21
N PRO A 391 23.04 15.00 -25.13
CA PRO A 391 22.66 14.07 -26.19
C PRO A 391 22.49 14.76 -27.56
N TRP A 392 22.94 14.08 -28.62
CA TRP A 392 23.02 14.69 -29.95
C TRP A 392 21.65 15.11 -30.50
N PRO A 393 21.53 16.28 -31.17
CA PRO A 393 20.29 16.68 -31.83
C PRO A 393 19.91 15.67 -32.92
N VAL A 394 18.62 15.35 -33.00
CA VAL A 394 18.05 14.48 -34.03
C VAL A 394 17.32 15.32 -35.06
N LEU A 395 17.73 15.20 -36.32
CA LEU A 395 17.05 15.76 -37.48
C LEU A 395 16.01 14.76 -38.00
N TYR A 396 14.79 15.22 -38.19
CA TYR A 396 13.72 14.52 -38.89
C TYR A 396 13.44 15.21 -40.23
N ARG A 397 13.71 14.47 -41.31
CA ARG A 397 13.56 14.94 -42.70
C ARG A 397 12.93 13.84 -43.55
N ASP A 398 11.92 14.19 -44.34
CA ASP A 398 11.25 13.31 -45.30
C ASP A 398 10.85 11.93 -44.74
N GLY A 399 10.36 11.91 -43.50
CA GLY A 399 9.94 10.67 -42.87
C GLY A 399 11.05 9.86 -42.21
N LYS A 400 12.30 10.34 -42.16
CA LYS A 400 13.44 9.66 -41.54
C LYS A 400 14.07 10.48 -40.43
N ALA A 401 14.54 9.81 -39.38
CA ALA A 401 15.25 10.45 -38.29
C ALA A 401 16.75 10.07 -38.29
N SER A 402 17.63 11.05 -38.14
CA SER A 402 19.09 10.86 -38.04
C SER A 402 19.72 11.91 -37.15
N PHE A 403 20.90 11.65 -36.58
CA PHE A 403 21.64 12.68 -35.85
C PHE A 403 22.07 13.83 -36.78
N LEU A 404 21.93 15.08 -36.30
CA LEU A 404 22.20 16.29 -37.09
C LEU A 404 23.68 16.44 -37.46
N VAL A 405 24.58 16.15 -36.52
CA VAL A 405 26.05 16.18 -36.69
C VAL A 405 26.65 15.14 -35.73
N SER A 406 27.77 14.51 -36.12
CA SER A 406 28.55 13.57 -35.30
C SER A 406 30.03 14.00 -35.23
N GLU A 407 30.28 15.20 -34.71
CA GLU A 407 31.63 15.72 -34.42
C GLU A 407 31.93 15.65 -32.90
N ALA A 408 33.17 15.94 -32.49
CA ALA A 408 33.53 15.96 -31.07
C ALA A 408 32.76 17.06 -30.29
N SER A 409 32.19 16.70 -29.14
CA SER A 409 31.57 17.63 -28.17
C SER A 409 32.63 18.40 -27.38
N THR A 410 32.25 19.55 -26.84
CA THR A 410 33.00 20.20 -25.75
C THR A 410 32.62 19.55 -24.42
N TRP A 411 33.46 19.70 -23.39
CA TRP A 411 33.09 19.23 -22.03
C TRP A 411 31.89 20.00 -21.47
N LYS A 412 31.25 19.42 -20.44
CA LYS A 412 30.23 20.09 -19.64
C LYS A 412 30.70 21.44 -19.13
N LEU A 413 29.77 22.37 -18.99
CA LEU A 413 30.02 23.66 -18.37
C LEU A 413 30.49 23.45 -16.92
N GLY A 414 31.58 24.13 -16.55
CA GLY A 414 32.22 23.98 -15.24
C GLY A 414 33.27 22.88 -15.15
N SER A 415 33.57 22.18 -16.25
CA SER A 415 34.64 21.17 -16.26
C SER A 415 36.01 21.81 -16.02
N PRO A 416 36.87 21.21 -15.16
CA PRO A 416 38.23 21.71 -14.93
C PRO A 416 39.17 21.47 -16.13
N ILE A 417 38.73 20.70 -17.12
CA ILE A 417 39.53 20.35 -18.30
C ILE A 417 39.31 21.40 -19.39
N GLU A 418 40.35 22.15 -19.73
CA GLU A 418 40.31 23.10 -20.84
C GLU A 418 40.25 22.37 -22.19
N THR A 419 39.23 22.67 -22.99
CA THR A 419 39.12 22.21 -24.38
C THR A 419 38.96 23.36 -25.36
N LYS A 420 39.32 23.09 -26.62
CA LYS A 420 39.08 24.04 -27.71
C LYS A 420 37.59 24.10 -28.00
N PHE A 421 36.94 25.16 -27.55
CA PHE A 421 35.57 25.49 -27.90
C PHE A 421 35.41 25.61 -29.42
N LYS A 422 34.51 24.80 -29.99
CA LYS A 422 34.18 24.79 -31.42
C LYS A 422 32.67 24.99 -31.59
N VAL A 423 32.31 25.96 -32.43
CA VAL A 423 30.94 26.10 -32.91
C VAL A 423 30.77 25.18 -34.12
N GLN A 424 29.71 24.38 -34.09
CA GLN A 424 29.30 23.49 -35.17
C GLN A 424 28.31 24.23 -36.07
N GLU A 425 28.41 23.98 -37.37
CA GLU A 425 27.53 24.57 -38.38
C GLU A 425 26.78 23.46 -39.12
N SER A 426 25.49 23.68 -39.34
CA SER A 426 24.63 22.83 -40.17
C SER A 426 23.57 23.68 -40.88
N SER A 427 22.76 23.09 -41.74
CA SER A 427 21.71 23.77 -42.50
C SER A 427 20.42 22.95 -42.58
N LEU A 428 19.29 23.63 -42.44
CA LEU A 428 17.95 23.05 -42.57
C LEU A 428 17.33 23.33 -43.92
N GLU A 429 16.54 22.36 -44.36
CA GLU A 429 15.67 22.42 -45.52
C GLU A 429 14.23 22.68 -45.07
N GLU A 430 13.43 23.28 -45.95
CA GLU A 430 12.03 23.59 -45.63
C GLU A 430 11.24 22.30 -45.32
N GLY A 431 10.63 22.24 -44.13
CA GLY A 431 9.93 21.06 -43.65
C GLY A 431 10.69 20.26 -42.58
N ASP A 432 11.98 20.56 -42.36
CA ASP A 432 12.79 19.87 -41.36
C ASP A 432 12.32 20.14 -39.94
N VAL A 433 12.49 19.13 -39.08
CA VAL A 433 12.26 19.23 -37.64
C VAL A 433 13.48 18.73 -36.88
N ILE A 434 13.93 19.48 -35.88
CA ILE A 434 15.02 19.09 -34.98
C ILE A 434 14.45 18.77 -33.60
N PHE A 435 14.95 17.71 -32.99
CA PHE A 435 14.71 17.33 -31.61
C PHE A 435 16.01 17.41 -30.81
N ILE A 436 15.98 18.16 -29.72
CA ILE A 436 17.09 18.28 -28.77
C ILE A 436 16.54 17.84 -27.42
N GLY A 437 17.28 17.07 -26.65
CA GLY A 437 16.80 16.71 -25.31
C GLY A 437 17.85 16.09 -24.42
N SER A 438 17.54 16.07 -23.12
CA SER A 438 18.36 15.52 -22.05
C SER A 438 18.53 14.02 -22.13
N ASP A 439 19.45 13.51 -21.32
CA ASP A 439 19.78 12.09 -21.20
C ASP A 439 18.56 11.24 -20.81
N GLY A 440 17.58 11.79 -20.10
CA GLY A 440 16.31 11.12 -19.80
C GLY A 440 15.56 10.56 -21.01
N ARG A 441 15.81 11.06 -22.23
CA ARG A 441 15.22 10.49 -23.46
C ARG A 441 15.82 9.14 -23.85
N ASP A 442 17.05 8.87 -23.41
CA ASP A 442 17.83 7.66 -23.70
C ASP A 442 17.88 6.73 -22.47
N ASP A 443 17.76 7.30 -21.27
CA ASP A 443 17.85 6.64 -19.96
C ASP A 443 16.58 5.87 -19.52
N ILE A 444 16.19 4.88 -20.33
CA ILE A 444 14.96 4.09 -20.16
C ILE A 444 15.28 2.69 -19.64
N SER A 445 14.67 2.29 -18.52
CA SER A 445 14.71 0.91 -18.03
C SER A 445 13.66 0.06 -18.74
N LEU A 446 14.11 -0.91 -19.55
CA LEU A 446 13.26 -1.77 -20.39
C LEU A 446 12.65 -2.97 -19.65
N SER A 447 12.87 -3.08 -18.34
CA SER A 447 12.34 -4.21 -17.55
C SER A 447 10.97 -3.91 -16.96
N GLN A 448 10.06 -4.88 -17.09
CA GLN A 448 8.68 -4.77 -16.58
C GLN A 448 8.53 -5.23 -15.11
N ASP A 449 9.49 -6.00 -14.59
CA ASP A 449 9.36 -6.72 -13.30
C ASP A 449 9.95 -5.98 -12.09
N GLY A 450 10.46 -4.75 -12.26
CA GLY A 450 10.99 -3.89 -11.17
C GLY A 450 12.20 -4.45 -10.39
N THR A 451 12.68 -5.65 -10.72
CA THR A 451 13.69 -6.41 -9.98
C THR A 451 15.00 -6.58 -10.75
N ASN A 452 14.94 -6.73 -12.08
CA ASN A 452 16.13 -6.71 -12.95
C ASN A 452 16.18 -5.39 -13.71
N TRP A 453 17.10 -4.49 -13.39
CA TRP A 453 17.27 -3.24 -14.14
C TRP A 453 18.06 -3.53 -15.42
N ARG A 454 17.41 -3.41 -16.58
CA ARG A 454 18.10 -3.45 -17.88
C ARG A 454 17.94 -2.08 -18.53
N MET A 455 19.01 -1.31 -18.48
CA MET A 455 19.05 0.01 -19.10
C MET A 455 19.11 -0.13 -20.63
N ASN A 456 18.49 0.80 -21.33
CA ASN A 456 18.68 0.92 -22.77
C ASN A 456 20.16 1.21 -23.08
N GLU A 457 20.71 0.44 -24.02
CA GLU A 457 22.07 0.64 -24.56
C GLU A 457 22.03 1.02 -26.05
N ASP A 458 20.84 1.04 -26.68
CA ASP A 458 20.67 1.42 -28.07
C ASP A 458 20.55 2.94 -28.20
N GLU A 459 21.66 3.60 -28.55
CA GLU A 459 21.72 5.04 -28.84
C GLU A 459 20.82 5.46 -30.01
N THR A 460 20.40 4.53 -30.87
CA THR A 460 19.52 4.80 -32.01
C THR A 460 18.03 4.68 -31.69
N LEU A 461 17.69 4.34 -30.44
CA LEU A 461 16.30 4.16 -30.01
C LEU A 461 15.48 5.46 -30.16
N PHE A 462 16.00 6.59 -29.67
CA PHE A 462 15.29 7.86 -29.75
C PHE A 462 15.03 8.31 -31.20
N PRO A 463 16.01 8.28 -32.14
CA PRO A 463 15.73 8.49 -33.57
C PRO A 463 14.63 7.58 -34.12
N LYS A 464 14.62 6.28 -33.81
CA LYS A 464 13.56 5.35 -34.26
C LYS A 464 12.18 5.79 -33.76
N ILE A 465 12.09 6.24 -32.50
CA ILE A 465 10.84 6.74 -31.91
C ILE A 465 10.35 8.00 -32.64
N VAL A 466 11.26 8.92 -32.97
CA VAL A 466 10.93 10.14 -33.74
C VAL A 466 10.37 9.76 -35.11
N GLU A 467 10.97 8.75 -35.77
CA GLU A 467 10.53 8.24 -37.06
C GLU A 467 9.15 7.57 -37.00
N GLU A 468 8.94 6.67 -36.03
CA GLU A 468 7.66 5.96 -35.79
C GLU A 468 6.49 6.93 -35.58
N ASN A 469 6.74 8.03 -34.86
CA ASN A 469 5.72 9.01 -34.45
C ASN A 469 5.67 10.25 -35.35
N ARG A 470 6.32 10.20 -36.53
CA ARG A 470 6.28 11.24 -37.56
C ARG A 470 6.67 12.64 -37.06
N GLY A 471 7.58 12.72 -36.09
CA GLY A 471 8.04 14.01 -35.54
C GLY A 471 6.98 14.78 -34.74
N ASP A 472 5.96 14.11 -34.18
CA ASP A 472 5.04 14.72 -33.23
C ASP A 472 5.56 14.61 -31.79
N LEU A 473 5.71 15.75 -31.11
CA LEU A 473 6.34 15.81 -29.80
C LEU A 473 5.56 15.08 -28.70
N GLU A 474 4.23 15.15 -28.71
CA GLU A 474 3.40 14.55 -27.67
C GLU A 474 3.42 13.03 -27.80
N TYR A 475 3.27 12.50 -29.03
CA TYR A 475 3.36 11.06 -29.27
C TYR A 475 4.76 10.50 -29.02
N ILE A 476 5.83 11.26 -29.32
CA ILE A 476 7.20 10.86 -28.96
C ILE A 476 7.32 10.71 -27.45
N ALA A 477 6.84 11.68 -26.67
CA ALA A 477 6.90 11.63 -25.21
C ALA A 477 6.10 10.44 -24.65
N ASP A 478 4.87 10.23 -25.13
CA ASP A 478 4.02 9.10 -24.73
C ASP A 478 4.66 7.75 -25.07
N ARG A 479 5.34 7.66 -26.23
CA ARG A 479 6.05 6.46 -26.65
C ARG A 479 7.22 6.14 -25.73
N LEU A 480 7.99 7.13 -25.28
CA LEU A 480 9.10 6.96 -24.33
C LEU A 480 8.60 6.34 -23.01
N HIS A 481 7.47 6.83 -22.48
CA HIS A 481 6.84 6.28 -21.28
C HIS A 481 6.27 4.86 -21.46
N THR A 482 5.83 4.53 -22.68
CA THR A 482 5.28 3.20 -22.97
C THR A 482 6.37 2.13 -23.08
N LEU A 483 7.59 2.52 -23.46
CA LEU A 483 8.71 1.59 -23.64
C LEU A 483 9.31 1.09 -22.31
N GLY A 484 9.28 1.91 -21.27
CA GLY A 484 9.86 1.56 -19.97
C GLY A 484 9.80 2.69 -18.95
N ILE A 485 10.46 2.50 -17.82
CA ILE A 485 10.51 3.50 -16.75
C ILE A 485 11.70 4.43 -17.01
N ILE A 486 11.43 5.72 -17.22
CA ILE A 486 12.45 6.76 -17.37
C ILE A 486 13.18 6.95 -16.04
N SER A 487 14.52 6.92 -16.09
CA SER A 487 15.35 6.92 -14.89
C SER A 487 15.85 8.32 -14.47
N ASP A 488 15.70 9.34 -15.32
CA ASP A 488 16.10 10.72 -15.06
C ASP A 488 15.04 11.77 -15.42
N ASP A 489 15.37 13.05 -15.25
CA ASP A 489 14.57 14.17 -15.76
C ASP A 489 14.53 14.11 -17.30
N ILE A 490 13.40 14.46 -17.92
CA ILE A 490 13.27 14.47 -19.38
C ILE A 490 12.89 15.87 -19.86
N SER A 491 13.65 16.36 -20.83
CA SER A 491 13.35 17.58 -21.55
C SER A 491 13.60 17.40 -23.02
N LEU A 492 12.67 17.89 -23.83
CA LEU A 492 12.72 17.85 -25.28
C LEU A 492 12.36 19.23 -25.82
N ILE A 493 13.14 19.71 -26.78
CA ILE A 493 12.83 20.85 -27.64
C ILE A 493 12.62 20.33 -29.05
N ARG A 494 11.43 20.59 -29.59
CA ARG A 494 11.12 20.44 -31.00
C ARG A 494 11.26 21.79 -31.69
N ILE A 495 12.07 21.86 -32.75
CA ILE A 495 12.25 23.05 -33.57
C ILE A 495 11.93 22.73 -35.03
N GLY A 496 10.88 23.32 -35.60
CA GLY A 496 10.52 23.13 -37.00
C GLY A 496 10.98 24.29 -37.87
N PHE A 497 11.56 24.02 -39.05
CA PHE A 497 12.01 25.03 -40.00
C PHE A 497 11.15 25.05 -41.26
N LYS A 498 10.52 26.20 -41.50
CA LYS A 498 9.56 26.47 -42.58
C LYS A 498 8.65 25.29 -42.82
N GLU A 499 8.12 24.75 -41.73
CA GLU A 499 7.25 23.59 -41.79
C GLU A 499 6.10 23.92 -42.72
N LYS A 500 6.03 23.21 -43.83
CA LYS A 500 4.83 23.15 -44.64
C LYS A 500 3.84 22.33 -43.82
N VAL A 501 3.22 22.97 -42.83
CA VAL A 501 1.99 22.47 -42.24
C VAL A 501 1.10 22.20 -43.44
N SER A 502 0.79 20.92 -43.68
CA SER A 502 0.07 20.45 -44.87
C SER A 502 -0.98 21.47 -45.27
N ALA A 503 -0.65 22.14 -46.36
CA ALA A 503 -1.33 23.28 -46.88
C ALA A 503 -2.40 22.75 -47.82
N ASP A 504 -3.61 23.28 -47.68
CA ASP A 504 -4.46 23.47 -48.85
C ASP A 504 -5.06 24.88 -48.91
N HIS A 505 -4.57 25.86 -48.12
CA HIS A 505 -5.02 27.25 -48.34
C HIS A 505 -4.10 28.35 -47.74
N PRO A 506 -3.80 29.44 -48.49
CA PRO A 506 -3.19 30.70 -48.00
C PRO A 506 -3.85 31.35 -46.76
N LYS A 507 -5.06 30.89 -46.40
CA LYS A 507 -5.77 31.30 -45.20
C LYS A 507 -5.05 30.77 -43.95
N TYR A 508 -4.48 29.57 -43.97
CA TYR A 508 -3.89 28.96 -42.77
C TYR A 508 -2.68 29.75 -42.24
N ALA A 509 -1.83 30.28 -43.12
CA ALA A 509 -0.72 31.17 -42.73
C ALA A 509 -1.23 32.47 -42.07
N LEU A 510 -2.32 33.04 -42.59
CA LEU A 510 -2.97 34.21 -42.00
C LEU A 510 -3.56 33.88 -40.61
N ALA A 511 -4.13 32.69 -40.43
CA ALA A 511 -4.65 32.23 -39.15
C ALA A 511 -3.54 32.08 -38.09
N ILE A 512 -2.39 31.51 -38.47
CA ILE A 512 -1.21 31.39 -37.59
C ILE A 512 -0.70 32.79 -37.20
N GLY A 513 -0.61 33.71 -38.16
CA GLY A 513 -0.23 35.10 -37.88
C GLY A 513 -1.16 35.78 -36.85
N LYS A 514 -2.47 35.62 -37.02
CA LYS A 514 -3.50 36.12 -36.10
C LYS A 514 -3.43 35.49 -34.72
N TYR A 515 -3.21 34.17 -34.65
CA TYR A 515 -2.98 33.46 -33.40
C TYR A 515 -1.75 33.97 -32.64
N SER A 516 -0.63 34.17 -33.34
CA SER A 516 0.60 34.71 -32.74
C SER A 516 0.44 36.16 -32.28
N GLU A 517 -0.35 36.98 -32.97
CA GLU A 517 -0.73 38.31 -32.48
C GLU A 517 -1.60 38.22 -31.22
N ALA A 518 -2.57 37.29 -31.19
CA ALA A 518 -3.42 37.11 -30.03
C ALA A 518 -2.64 36.71 -28.77
N ARG A 519 -1.65 35.80 -28.90
CA ARG A 519 -0.76 35.42 -27.78
C ARG A 519 0.03 36.62 -27.25
N ARG A 520 0.51 37.51 -28.13
CA ARG A 520 1.18 38.76 -27.74
C ARG A 520 0.23 39.72 -27.02
N SER A 521 -1.03 39.82 -27.47
CA SER A 521 -2.07 40.59 -26.77
C SER A 521 -2.37 40.05 -25.37
N LEU A 522 -2.42 38.72 -25.19
CA LEU A 522 -2.58 38.11 -23.86
C LEU A 522 -1.43 38.41 -22.91
N GLN A 523 -0.19 38.41 -23.39
CA GLN A 523 0.98 38.81 -22.59
C GLN A 523 0.87 40.26 -22.10
N ARG A 524 0.23 41.13 -22.89
CA ARG A 524 -0.05 42.53 -22.53
C ARG A 524 -1.34 42.70 -21.70
N ARG A 525 -1.98 41.59 -21.28
CA ARG A 525 -3.27 41.53 -20.57
C ARG A 525 -4.45 42.13 -21.34
N ASP A 526 -4.34 42.29 -22.65
CA ASP A 526 -5.45 42.71 -23.52
C ASP A 526 -6.25 41.49 -23.98
N THR A 527 -7.13 41.02 -23.09
CA THR A 527 -7.95 39.80 -23.30
C THR A 527 -9.02 40.00 -24.38
N SER A 528 -9.57 41.21 -24.49
CA SER A 528 -10.59 41.54 -25.49
C SER A 528 -10.01 41.45 -26.91
N LYS A 529 -8.86 42.10 -27.16
CA LYS A 529 -8.21 42.04 -28.48
C LYS A 529 -7.75 40.62 -28.80
N ALA A 530 -7.20 39.91 -27.81
CA ALA A 530 -6.79 38.52 -28.00
C ALA A 530 -7.95 37.60 -28.39
N ALA A 531 -9.10 37.71 -27.72
CA ALA A 531 -10.27 36.89 -28.04
C ALA A 531 -10.76 37.13 -29.48
N THR A 532 -10.74 38.39 -29.95
CA THR A 532 -11.09 38.72 -31.33
C THR A 532 -10.12 38.09 -32.32
N LEU A 533 -8.81 38.23 -32.09
CA LEU A 533 -7.78 37.68 -32.97
C LEU A 533 -7.78 36.15 -33.01
N LEU A 534 -8.08 35.47 -31.89
CA LEU A 534 -8.24 34.01 -31.88
C LEU A 534 -9.48 33.56 -32.63
N LYS A 535 -10.59 34.30 -32.52
CA LYS A 535 -11.80 34.01 -33.30
C LYS A 535 -11.55 34.19 -34.79
N GLU A 536 -10.85 35.26 -35.17
CA GLU A 536 -10.41 35.47 -36.56
C GLU A 536 -9.52 34.32 -37.02
N ALA A 537 -8.52 33.93 -36.23
CA ALA A 537 -7.64 32.81 -36.55
C ALA A 537 -8.43 31.50 -36.79
N TRP A 538 -9.39 31.19 -35.92
CA TRP A 538 -10.28 30.04 -36.10
C TRP A 538 -11.16 30.15 -37.35
N MET A 539 -11.75 31.31 -37.62
CA MET A 539 -12.60 31.53 -38.80
C MET A 539 -11.83 31.36 -40.10
N ILE A 540 -10.56 31.79 -40.09
CA ILE A 540 -9.66 31.69 -41.24
C ILE A 540 -9.22 30.23 -41.44
N ALA A 541 -8.92 29.51 -40.35
CA ALA A 541 -8.49 28.12 -40.38
C ALA A 541 -9.18 27.29 -39.29
N PRO A 542 -10.37 26.72 -39.58
CA PRO A 542 -11.10 25.92 -38.59
C PRO A 542 -10.43 24.60 -38.24
N THR A 543 -9.44 24.13 -39.02
CA THR A 543 -8.62 22.95 -38.69
C THR A 543 -7.44 23.29 -37.78
N PHE A 544 -7.16 24.58 -37.55
CA PHE A 544 -6.15 25.03 -36.60
C PHE A 544 -6.73 25.01 -35.18
N LYS A 545 -6.46 23.93 -34.45
CA LYS A 545 -7.05 23.67 -33.13
C LYS A 545 -6.60 24.67 -32.03
N GLU A 546 -5.40 25.23 -32.13
CA GLU A 546 -4.81 26.07 -31.07
C GLU A 546 -5.62 27.32 -30.69
N PRO A 547 -6.17 28.11 -31.64
CA PRO A 547 -7.11 29.18 -31.33
C PRO A 547 -8.30 28.74 -30.48
N ALA A 548 -8.91 27.59 -30.80
CA ALA A 548 -10.04 27.05 -30.05
C ALA A 548 -9.62 26.63 -28.63
N ARG A 549 -8.45 26.01 -28.49
CA ARG A 549 -7.87 25.66 -27.18
C ARG A 549 -7.74 26.87 -26.27
N LEU A 550 -7.15 27.93 -26.82
CA LEU A 550 -6.82 29.14 -26.06
C LEU A 550 -8.08 29.95 -25.74
N LEU A 551 -9.04 30.05 -26.68
CA LEU A 551 -10.35 30.65 -26.42
C LEU A 551 -11.13 29.90 -25.34
N GLY A 552 -11.13 28.56 -25.39
CA GLY A 552 -11.78 27.74 -24.37
C GLY A 552 -11.19 28.00 -22.98
N ARG A 553 -9.86 28.05 -22.88
CA ARG A 553 -9.17 28.36 -21.63
C ARG A 553 -9.45 29.78 -21.13
N MET A 554 -9.41 30.78 -22.01
CA MET A 554 -9.74 32.16 -21.65
C MET A 554 -11.16 32.28 -21.08
N TYR A 555 -12.16 31.69 -21.74
CA TYR A 555 -13.54 31.71 -21.24
C TYR A 555 -13.71 30.92 -19.95
N TYR A 556 -12.97 29.82 -19.78
CA TYR A 556 -12.93 29.07 -18.53
C TYR A 556 -12.39 29.93 -17.38
N ASP A 557 -11.29 30.65 -17.60
CA ASP A 557 -10.66 31.54 -16.61
C ASP A 557 -11.57 32.73 -16.28
N GLU A 558 -12.33 33.24 -17.27
CA GLU A 558 -13.38 34.26 -17.09
C GLU A 558 -14.67 33.71 -16.44
N LYS A 559 -14.74 32.41 -16.16
CA LYS A 559 -15.92 31.69 -15.63
C LYS A 559 -17.15 31.69 -16.56
N ASP A 560 -16.98 32.03 -17.84
CA ASP A 560 -17.99 31.84 -18.88
C ASP A 560 -17.92 30.39 -19.40
N TYR A 561 -18.35 29.46 -18.56
CA TYR A 561 -18.26 28.02 -18.84
C TYR A 561 -19.05 27.62 -20.09
N SER A 562 -20.13 28.32 -20.42
CA SER A 562 -20.95 28.06 -21.61
C SER A 562 -20.16 28.29 -22.90
N LYS A 563 -19.42 29.40 -22.98
CA LYS A 563 -18.54 29.65 -24.14
C LYS A 563 -17.31 28.74 -24.12
N ALA A 564 -16.76 28.44 -22.95
CA ALA A 564 -15.64 27.51 -22.82
C ALA A 564 -15.98 26.14 -23.41
N ILE A 565 -17.17 25.59 -23.10
CA ILE A 565 -17.67 24.34 -23.67
C ILE A 565 -17.66 24.39 -25.20
N GLN A 566 -18.25 25.43 -25.80
CA GLN A 566 -18.33 25.55 -27.26
C GLN A 566 -16.95 25.51 -27.93
N TRP A 567 -15.95 26.13 -27.33
CA TRP A 567 -14.59 26.17 -27.89
C TRP A 567 -13.81 24.88 -27.62
N PHE A 568 -13.99 24.24 -26.47
CA PHE A 568 -13.40 22.93 -26.20
C PHE A 568 -14.02 21.83 -27.07
N GLU A 569 -15.32 21.85 -27.33
CA GLU A 569 -15.95 20.91 -28.27
C GLU A 569 -15.45 21.11 -29.69
N LYS A 570 -15.27 22.36 -30.13
CA LYS A 570 -14.62 22.67 -31.42
C LYS A 570 -13.20 22.14 -31.48
N TYR A 571 -12.43 22.27 -30.42
CA TYR A 571 -11.09 21.67 -30.33
C TYR A 571 -11.15 20.15 -30.48
N LEU A 572 -12.02 19.50 -29.70
CA LEU A 572 -12.16 18.04 -29.69
C LEU A 572 -12.75 17.47 -30.99
N SER A 573 -13.41 18.28 -31.80
CA SER A 573 -13.85 17.88 -33.15
C SER A 573 -12.69 17.69 -34.13
N ILE A 574 -11.51 18.25 -33.82
CA ILE A 574 -10.28 18.09 -34.61
C ILE A 574 -9.36 17.07 -33.94
N ASP A 575 -9.20 17.18 -32.62
CA ASP A 575 -8.35 16.32 -31.81
C ASP A 575 -9.15 15.70 -30.67
N SER A 576 -9.67 14.51 -30.93
CA SER A 576 -10.51 13.78 -29.98
C SER A 576 -9.75 13.13 -28.84
N GLU A 577 -8.43 13.08 -28.87
CA GLU A 577 -7.61 12.33 -27.90
C GLU A 577 -6.99 13.23 -26.83
N SER A 578 -7.19 14.55 -26.91
CA SER A 578 -6.63 15.48 -25.92
C SER A 578 -7.30 15.38 -24.54
N HIS A 579 -6.71 14.56 -23.67
CA HIS A 579 -7.18 14.28 -22.31
C HIS A 579 -7.26 15.52 -21.41
N ASN A 580 -6.35 16.47 -21.60
CA ASN A 580 -6.38 17.74 -20.87
C ASN A 580 -7.60 18.60 -21.22
N ILE A 581 -8.03 18.57 -22.49
CA ILE A 581 -9.23 19.29 -22.94
C ILE A 581 -10.49 18.56 -22.50
N TRP A 582 -10.51 17.22 -22.53
CA TRP A 582 -11.59 16.43 -21.92
C TRP A 582 -11.75 16.72 -20.43
N PHE A 583 -10.65 16.86 -19.68
CA PHE A 583 -10.70 17.23 -18.27
C PHE A 583 -11.29 18.63 -18.06
N LEU A 584 -10.81 19.65 -18.79
CA LEU A 584 -11.37 21.01 -18.71
C LEU A 584 -12.85 21.05 -19.12
N LEU A 585 -13.23 20.32 -20.16
CA LEU A 585 -14.60 20.20 -20.61
C LEU A 585 -15.50 19.56 -19.54
N SER A 586 -15.02 18.53 -18.85
CA SER A 586 -15.74 17.90 -17.73
C SER A 586 -16.01 18.89 -16.58
N LEU A 587 -15.04 19.76 -16.26
CA LEU A 587 -15.21 20.81 -15.26
C LEU A 587 -16.24 21.85 -15.70
N CYS A 588 -16.17 22.32 -16.96
CA CYS A 588 -17.16 23.25 -17.49
C CYS A 588 -18.57 22.67 -17.47
N TYR A 589 -18.73 21.40 -17.84
CA TYR A 589 -20.02 20.72 -17.79
C TYR A 589 -20.56 20.59 -16.37
N LYS A 590 -19.68 20.34 -15.39
CA LYS A 590 -20.07 20.32 -13.98
C LYS A 590 -20.54 21.71 -13.51
N HIS A 591 -19.82 22.77 -13.86
CA HIS A 591 -20.19 24.15 -13.50
C HIS A 591 -21.50 24.63 -14.15
N THR A 592 -21.80 24.14 -15.35
CA THR A 592 -23.08 24.40 -16.05
C THR A 592 -24.21 23.46 -15.63
N LYS A 593 -23.97 22.59 -14.64
CA LYS A 593 -24.92 21.58 -14.11
C LYS A 593 -25.31 20.48 -15.11
N ALA A 594 -24.57 20.32 -16.20
CA ALA A 594 -24.70 19.22 -17.14
C ALA A 594 -23.94 17.98 -16.62
N PHE A 595 -24.35 17.45 -15.47
CA PHE A 595 -23.57 16.46 -14.73
C PHE A 595 -23.35 15.14 -15.47
N SER A 596 -24.28 14.71 -16.33
CA SER A 596 -24.16 13.48 -17.14
C SER A 596 -22.99 13.61 -18.13
N LYS A 597 -22.94 14.72 -18.87
CA LYS A 597 -21.83 15.02 -19.77
C LYS A 597 -20.51 15.23 -19.04
N ALA A 598 -20.56 15.79 -17.83
CA ALA A 598 -19.37 15.95 -16.99
C ALA A 598 -18.75 14.59 -16.62
N ALA A 599 -19.59 13.63 -16.20
CA ALA A 599 -19.15 12.27 -15.88
C ALA A 599 -18.61 11.54 -17.12
N GLU A 600 -19.29 11.63 -18.27
CA GLU A 600 -18.83 11.04 -19.53
C GLU A 600 -17.46 11.56 -19.95
N ALA A 601 -17.27 12.89 -19.95
CA ALA A 601 -15.99 13.52 -20.28
C ALA A 601 -14.88 13.10 -19.30
N ALA A 602 -15.18 13.00 -18.01
CA ALA A 602 -14.21 12.58 -16.99
C ALA A 602 -13.89 11.08 -17.03
N GLU A 603 -14.82 10.22 -17.48
CA GLU A 603 -14.54 8.79 -17.77
C GLU A 603 -13.59 8.63 -18.95
N THR A 604 -13.72 9.45 -20.00
CA THR A 604 -12.76 9.46 -21.11
C THR A 604 -11.34 9.74 -20.62
N VAL A 605 -11.18 10.71 -19.71
CA VAL A 605 -9.89 11.00 -19.08
C VAL A 605 -9.42 9.87 -18.17
N ARG A 606 -10.31 9.20 -17.44
CA ARG A 606 -9.93 8.08 -16.56
C ARG A 606 -9.39 6.89 -17.35
N LYS A 607 -9.94 6.62 -18.53
CA LYS A 607 -9.48 5.51 -19.38
C LYS A 607 -8.03 5.66 -19.82
N SER A 608 -7.59 6.88 -20.11
CA SER A 608 -6.21 7.15 -20.53
C SER A 608 -5.27 7.53 -19.38
N GLN A 609 -5.79 8.17 -18.34
CA GLN A 609 -5.02 8.62 -17.17
C GLN A 609 -5.68 8.08 -15.88
N PRO A 610 -5.51 6.77 -15.57
CA PRO A 610 -6.23 6.10 -14.49
C PRO A 610 -5.93 6.66 -13.09
N HIS A 611 -4.73 7.22 -12.90
CA HIS A 611 -4.23 7.67 -11.60
C HIS A 611 -4.27 9.20 -11.42
N ARG A 612 -4.90 9.95 -12.34
CA ARG A 612 -5.00 11.42 -12.23
C ARG A 612 -5.99 11.81 -11.15
N LEU A 613 -5.50 12.10 -9.95
CA LEU A 613 -6.29 12.40 -8.77
C LEU A 613 -7.33 13.51 -9.00
N ALA A 614 -6.93 14.62 -9.64
CA ALA A 614 -7.84 15.72 -9.94
C ALA A 614 -9.05 15.29 -10.80
N ASN A 615 -8.84 14.34 -11.73
CA ASN A 615 -9.92 13.78 -12.55
C ASN A 615 -10.77 12.79 -11.76
N LEU A 616 -10.17 11.91 -10.95
CA LEU A 616 -10.89 10.96 -10.11
C LEU A 616 -11.82 11.67 -9.12
N VAL A 617 -11.34 12.73 -8.47
CA VAL A 617 -12.17 13.57 -7.59
C VAL A 617 -13.29 14.25 -8.38
N ASN A 618 -12.99 14.81 -9.55
CA ASN A 618 -14.02 15.46 -10.37
C ASN A 618 -15.10 14.47 -10.86
N LEU A 619 -14.69 13.26 -11.23
CA LEU A 619 -15.58 12.19 -11.67
C LEU A 619 -16.46 11.69 -10.53
N ALA A 620 -15.88 11.42 -9.36
CA ALA A 620 -16.63 11.00 -8.17
C ALA A 620 -17.65 12.08 -7.75
N ASP A 621 -17.26 13.36 -7.79
CA ASP A 621 -18.18 14.48 -7.50
C ASP A 621 -19.27 14.63 -8.58
N SER A 622 -18.94 14.38 -9.86
CA SER A 622 -19.93 14.39 -10.94
C SER A 622 -20.95 13.26 -10.78
N TYR A 623 -20.52 12.04 -10.41
CA TYR A 623 -21.42 10.94 -10.08
C TYR A 623 -22.29 11.23 -8.84
N ARG A 624 -21.72 11.87 -7.81
CA ARG A 624 -22.48 12.32 -6.65
C ARG A 624 -23.58 13.32 -7.04
N LEU A 625 -23.27 14.29 -7.90
CA LEU A 625 -24.22 15.30 -8.39
C LEU A 625 -25.28 14.70 -9.34
N LEU A 626 -24.95 13.58 -9.99
CA LEU A 626 -25.89 12.74 -10.75
C LEU A 626 -26.76 11.82 -9.88
N ASN A 627 -26.51 11.78 -8.56
CA ASN A 627 -27.13 10.85 -7.62
C ASN A 627 -26.79 9.36 -7.86
N ASP A 628 -25.71 9.07 -8.60
CA ASP A 628 -25.14 7.72 -8.77
C ASP A 628 -24.10 7.48 -7.65
N LEU A 629 -24.61 7.26 -6.43
CA LEU A 629 -23.79 7.19 -5.22
C LEU A 629 -22.87 5.96 -5.18
N GLU A 630 -23.27 4.86 -5.83
CA GLU A 630 -22.46 3.63 -5.94
C GLU A 630 -21.17 3.91 -6.72
N LYS A 631 -21.28 4.47 -7.94
CA LYS A 631 -20.10 4.82 -8.74
C LYS A 631 -19.28 5.93 -8.10
N ALA A 632 -19.94 6.90 -7.47
CA ALA A 632 -19.23 7.96 -6.74
C ALA A 632 -18.30 7.36 -5.67
N ARG A 633 -18.78 6.37 -4.89
CA ARG A 633 -17.97 5.68 -3.88
C ARG A 633 -16.88 4.81 -4.48
N SER A 634 -17.17 4.09 -5.57
CA SER A 634 -16.16 3.23 -6.21
C SER A 634 -14.99 4.05 -6.74
N ILE A 635 -15.27 5.18 -7.40
CA ILE A 635 -14.22 6.08 -7.91
C ILE A 635 -13.51 6.80 -6.76
N LEU A 636 -14.22 7.19 -5.70
CA LEU A 636 -13.60 7.79 -4.52
C LEU A 636 -12.61 6.85 -3.83
N LYS A 637 -12.90 5.55 -3.77
CA LYS A 637 -11.98 4.55 -3.24
C LYS A 637 -10.68 4.47 -4.06
N ILE A 638 -10.79 4.49 -5.39
CA ILE A 638 -9.62 4.54 -6.27
C ILE A 638 -8.82 5.84 -6.03
N ALA A 639 -9.51 6.98 -5.85
CA ALA A 639 -8.85 8.24 -5.49
C ALA A 639 -8.11 8.15 -4.14
N GLN A 640 -8.68 7.45 -3.15
CA GLN A 640 -8.05 7.23 -1.84
C GLN A 640 -6.82 6.33 -1.91
N GLU A 641 -6.79 5.36 -2.84
CA GLU A 641 -5.61 4.52 -3.10
C GLU A 641 -4.46 5.34 -3.71
N VAL A 642 -4.76 6.41 -4.46
CA VAL A 642 -3.76 7.33 -5.01
C VAL A 642 -3.27 8.32 -3.93
N ASP A 643 -4.17 8.96 -3.19
CA ASP A 643 -3.83 9.87 -2.07
C ASP A 643 -4.96 9.98 -1.04
N GLY A 644 -4.97 9.10 -0.04
CA GLY A 644 -5.99 9.06 1.01
C GLY A 644 -6.06 10.30 1.93
N ASN A 645 -5.05 11.17 1.92
CA ASN A 645 -4.99 12.36 2.79
C ASN A 645 -5.39 13.65 2.07
N SER A 646 -5.78 13.58 0.79
CA SER A 646 -6.20 14.76 0.04
C SER A 646 -7.44 15.43 0.66
N ALA A 647 -7.35 16.73 0.94
CA ALA A 647 -8.47 17.49 1.50
C ALA A 647 -9.71 17.48 0.58
N MET A 648 -9.51 17.28 -0.72
CA MET A 648 -10.60 17.18 -1.70
C MET A 648 -11.38 15.87 -1.56
N ILE A 649 -10.69 14.77 -1.22
CA ILE A 649 -11.31 13.45 -0.96
C ILE A 649 -12.11 13.50 0.32
N VAL A 650 -11.52 14.00 1.42
CA VAL A 650 -12.19 14.11 2.72
C VAL A 650 -13.48 14.94 2.59
N ARG A 651 -13.41 16.08 1.91
CA ARG A 651 -14.59 16.92 1.65
C ARG A 651 -15.66 16.19 0.83
N LEU A 652 -15.26 15.42 -0.18
CA LEU A 652 -16.20 14.69 -1.01
C LEU A 652 -16.83 13.50 -0.26
N GLU A 653 -16.07 12.87 0.61
CA GLU A 653 -16.56 11.82 1.52
C GLU A 653 -17.61 12.37 2.49
N ASP A 654 -17.36 13.54 3.10
CA ASP A 654 -18.33 14.22 3.96
C ASP A 654 -19.62 14.57 3.21
N LEU A 655 -19.50 15.04 1.96
CA LEU A 655 -20.64 15.34 1.10
C LEU A 655 -21.46 14.08 0.73
N LEU A 656 -20.80 12.93 0.56
CA LEU A 656 -21.48 11.66 0.32
C LEU A 656 -22.19 11.15 1.58
N ARG A 657 -21.56 11.24 2.76
CA ARG A 657 -22.17 10.88 4.05
C ARG A 657 -23.38 11.78 4.39
N ALA A 658 -23.31 13.07 4.08
CA ALA A 658 -24.42 14.00 4.27
C ALA A 658 -25.60 13.75 3.33
N ASN A 659 -25.36 13.19 2.14
CA ASN A 659 -26.42 12.78 1.22
C ASN A 659 -27.15 11.52 1.71
N ASP A 660 -26.47 10.60 2.42
CA ASP A 660 -27.11 9.43 3.02
C ASP A 660 -28.12 9.82 4.11
N GLY A 661 -27.80 10.84 4.92
CA GLY A 661 -28.67 11.34 6.00
C GLY A 661 -29.91 12.12 5.54
N LYS A 662 -30.09 12.35 4.24
CA LYS A 662 -31.31 12.94 3.64
C LYS A 662 -32.22 11.92 2.97
N ILE A 663 -31.79 10.66 2.87
CA ILE A 663 -32.53 9.55 2.24
C ILE A 663 -33.15 8.63 3.30
N GLN A 664 -32.74 8.75 4.57
CA GLN A 664 -33.47 8.23 5.74
C GLN A 664 -34.53 9.22 6.19
#